data_AF-A0A380YPT6-F1
#
_entry.id   AF-A0A380YPT6-F1
#
_cell.length_a   1.000
_cell.length_b   1.000
_cell.length_c   1.000
_cell.angle_alpha   90.00
_cell.angle_beta   90.00
_cell.angle_gamma   90.00
#
_symmetry.space_group_name_H-M   'P 1'
#
loop_
_entity.id
_entity.type
_entity.pdbx_description
1 polymer ?
#
loop_
_entity_poly.entity_id
_entity_poly.type
_entity_poly.pdbx_seq_one_letter_code
_entity_poly.pdbx_strand_id
1 'polypeptide(L)'
;MNIWLTIGIVYAILTLSTIVWIIVIHVKHKNAKHIDDDDLYIKTPALWVRILISPLLPLLVLVLPLFAMALPFIAIKALKKRYYRNRPKPLSSRDRRLYPVYKVRDVTSDWVVTLSQYNKTHKTAFTLDDVYGKGFEEKLSQKDKDAMEIDRQGLLIEDSLPNDIYTEVAKRFALCRYNQDFSTLRPFLLENVKLVIYKHKELSGIADFESYWIDKENRLKHNCINVRTSIKFCNYYSHVAVYDQIEGYKSMYVLFRVKDDLVTHVVCAPNPLQDPTVRYWSFKRLPFAYDYIMDNVQEQIPGEPKRLPCLKCGILSEELVWYNVNINLGSLSYAGVVSVCENCRKMVEFYPDVLIDNGEAHGQKIDKVENKVRQDDVFILSQLITGNLYFDNPLKDTKYFDNLDKNYVVDSGNRTLSFTDFPACKPCSLAECAREFNEFILSHLFKKNIQFYNDIKACYVQAYKDGICEVANNIGILLLNCENNIDEGMRWLRLAASNGSKNAMQNTFSVLWGIGDFEHAIEYLLKVCGEPCSSIRCLWNLAVLYILGKLQKGNTLIKKDVCKGVSLLNQIIDYNVLESDEEEIEEVRMKAKSLVGLIKDSNEYGWIGCAFHRYLKSLHEETMPPDGYNHDVLSILDELTFNGILKIYFAQHVSIGDNSWFYIDTGHSKRTLKKRLLIEKVGATCSKMSAWQIYLLTTASTVLPAFWHGNYRNRQYVFSKSDISNLLGYYRENIFSKVDVSNIADDILPRVELIGNMAKVRCCYWNDWEGLVRETVSINFNDRKNIRINEEIESEVLYEYNCGIKY
;
A
#
# COMPACT_ATOMS: atom_id res chain seq x y z
N MET A 1 17.24 15.63 49.92
CA MET A 1 18.59 16.18 50.24
C MET A 1 19.08 16.94 49.02
N ASN A 2 19.33 18.25 49.13
CA ASN A 2 19.42 19.15 47.98
C ASN A 2 20.77 18.99 47.26
N ILE A 3 20.76 18.45 46.04
CA ILE A 3 21.97 18.14 45.24
C ILE A 3 22.88 19.36 45.07
N TRP A 4 22.30 20.55 45.07
CA TRP A 4 23.01 21.82 44.99
C TRP A 4 23.86 22.13 46.23
N LEU A 5 23.43 21.68 47.41
CA LEU A 5 24.20 21.83 48.65
C LEU A 5 25.46 20.95 48.62
N THR A 6 25.32 19.71 48.13
CA THR A 6 26.44 18.76 48.00
C THR A 6 27.48 19.26 47.00
N ILE A 7 27.03 19.81 45.86
CA ILE A 7 27.92 20.42 44.86
C ILE A 7 28.63 21.64 45.44
N GLY A 8 27.92 22.49 46.20
CA GLY A 8 28.52 23.65 46.88
C GLY A 8 29.61 23.28 47.88
N ILE A 9 29.39 22.21 48.67
CA ILE A 9 30.38 21.72 49.65
C ILE A 9 31.64 21.17 48.95
N VAL A 10 31.47 20.38 47.89
CA VAL A 10 32.60 19.84 47.12
C VAL A 10 33.41 20.96 46.46
N TYR A 11 32.74 22.00 45.96
CA TYR A 11 33.40 23.17 45.38
C TYR A 11 34.22 23.95 46.41
N ALA A 12 33.70 24.14 47.62
CA ALA A 12 34.41 24.81 48.71
C ALA A 12 35.67 24.02 49.16
N ILE A 13 35.59 22.68 49.20
CA ILE A 13 36.73 21.82 49.59
C ILE A 13 37.84 21.89 48.54
N LEU A 14 37.50 21.87 47.25
CA LEU A 14 38.48 21.90 46.16
C LEU A 14 39.17 23.27 46.05
N THR A 15 38.45 24.37 46.29
CA THR A 15 39.02 25.72 46.28
C THR A 15 39.94 25.96 47.49
N LEU A 16 39.56 25.49 48.68
CA LEU A 16 40.43 25.55 49.86
C LEU A 16 41.71 24.71 49.68
N SER A 17 41.60 23.52 49.10
CA SER A 17 42.75 22.64 48.86
C SER A 17 43.76 23.23 47.87
N THR A 18 43.28 23.93 46.84
CA THR A 18 44.15 24.62 45.87
C THR A 18 44.84 25.85 46.47
N ILE A 19 44.15 26.62 47.32
CA ILE A 19 44.76 27.75 48.04
C ILE A 19 45.87 27.26 48.98
N VAL A 20 45.63 26.19 49.73
CA VAL A 20 46.65 25.58 50.62
C VAL A 20 47.86 25.11 49.81
N TRP A 21 47.65 24.49 48.64
CA TRP A 21 48.73 24.02 47.78
C TRP A 21 49.58 25.17 47.23
N ILE A 22 48.96 26.28 46.84
CA ILE A 22 49.66 27.50 46.39
C ILE A 22 50.49 28.11 47.52
N ILE A 23 49.94 28.18 48.74
CA ILE A 23 50.67 28.69 49.91
C ILE A 23 51.88 27.80 50.23
N VAL A 24 51.72 26.48 50.21
CA VAL A 24 52.82 25.53 50.48
C VAL A 24 53.93 25.65 49.44
N ILE A 25 53.60 25.83 48.15
CA ILE A 25 54.59 26.05 47.09
C ILE A 25 55.32 27.38 47.28
N HIS A 26 54.61 28.44 47.67
CA HIS A 26 55.20 29.77 47.87
C HIS A 26 56.15 29.80 49.09
N VAL A 27 55.78 29.11 50.18
CA VAL A 27 56.63 28.98 51.38
C VAL A 27 57.87 28.13 51.10
N LYS A 28 57.75 27.03 50.34
CA LYS A 28 58.92 26.20 49.95
C LYS A 28 59.91 26.97 49.07
N HIS A 29 59.42 27.86 48.20
CA HIS A 29 60.29 28.65 47.32
C HIS A 29 61.08 29.74 48.04
N LYS A 30 60.63 30.20 49.22
CA LYS A 30 61.30 31.24 50.02
C LYS A 30 62.42 30.68 50.91
N ASN A 31 62.32 29.41 51.31
CA ASN A 31 63.30 28.74 52.18
C ASN A 31 64.48 28.09 51.42
N ALA A 32 64.48 28.08 50.08
CA ALA A 32 65.51 27.44 49.26
C ALA A 32 66.63 28.38 48.78
N LYS A 33 66.84 29.54 49.45
CA LYS A 33 67.80 30.57 49.03
C LYS A 33 69.01 30.77 49.95
N HIS A 34 69.32 29.81 50.81
CA HIS A 34 70.57 29.78 51.57
C HIS A 34 71.04 28.33 51.70
N ILE A 35 72.14 28.00 51.01
CA ILE A 35 73.25 27.12 51.41
C ILE A 35 74.08 26.83 50.14
N ASP A 36 75.39 26.97 50.30
CA ASP A 36 76.46 27.08 49.30
C ASP A 36 76.82 25.78 48.56
N ASP A 37 77.48 26.00 47.41
CA ASP A 37 78.48 25.25 46.64
C ASP A 37 78.48 23.71 46.55
N ASP A 38 78.82 23.27 45.32
CA ASP A 38 79.19 21.93 44.87
C ASP A 38 78.08 20.86 44.79
N ASP A 39 77.29 20.92 43.71
CA ASP A 39 77.19 19.77 42.79
C ASP A 39 76.42 20.12 41.51
N LEU A 40 77.14 20.01 40.39
CA LEU A 40 76.68 20.26 39.04
C LEU A 40 75.83 19.06 38.55
N TYR A 41 74.62 19.37 38.06
CA TYR A 41 73.72 18.51 37.27
C TYR A 41 73.03 17.35 37.99
N ILE A 42 71.71 17.49 38.25
CA ILE A 42 70.63 16.64 37.68
C ILE A 42 69.24 17.16 38.13
N LYS A 43 68.39 17.45 37.13
CA LYS A 43 66.91 17.58 37.16
C LYS A 43 66.27 18.88 37.70
N THR A 44 66.54 19.99 37.04
CA THR A 44 65.50 21.02 36.81
C THR A 44 64.59 20.59 35.64
N PRO A 45 63.25 20.56 35.78
CA PRO A 45 62.36 20.25 34.65
C PRO A 45 62.51 21.32 33.56
N ALA A 46 62.74 20.86 32.33
CA ALA A 46 63.10 21.68 31.18
C ALA A 46 62.12 22.85 30.97
N LEU A 47 62.64 23.99 30.52
CA LEU A 47 61.92 25.25 30.24
C LEU A 47 60.61 25.04 29.44
N TRP A 48 60.59 24.04 28.56
CA TRP A 48 59.44 23.60 27.77
C TRP A 48 58.24 23.15 28.62
N VAL A 49 58.46 22.53 29.79
CA VAL A 49 57.39 22.10 30.71
C VAL A 49 56.71 23.32 31.36
N ARG A 50 57.46 24.38 31.66
CA ARG A 50 56.89 25.63 32.18
C ARG A 50 56.11 26.42 31.11
N ILE A 51 56.59 26.38 29.86
CA ILE A 51 55.91 26.99 28.71
C ILE A 51 54.61 26.24 28.36
N LEU A 52 54.55 24.92 28.54
CA LEU A 52 53.34 24.11 28.33
C LEU A 52 52.29 24.30 29.44
N ILE A 53 52.71 24.39 30.71
CA ILE A 53 51.77 24.45 31.85
C ILE A 53 51.12 25.85 32.00
N SER A 54 51.82 26.92 31.61
CA SER A 54 51.35 28.30 31.81
C SER A 54 50.05 28.68 31.04
N PRO A 55 49.83 28.26 29.77
CA PRO A 55 48.56 28.51 29.08
C PRO A 55 47.49 27.45 29.36
N LEU A 56 47.85 26.26 29.84
CA LEU A 56 46.90 25.17 30.15
C LEU A 56 46.14 25.41 31.45
N LEU A 57 46.72 26.09 32.44
CA LEU A 57 46.09 26.34 33.74
C LEU A 57 44.83 27.23 33.63
N PRO A 58 44.84 28.39 32.94
CA PRO A 58 43.65 29.21 32.75
C PRO A 58 42.56 28.49 31.94
N LEU A 59 42.96 27.68 30.96
CA LEU A 59 42.05 26.88 30.15
C LEU A 59 41.34 25.81 31.00
N LEU A 60 42.07 25.14 31.89
CA LEU A 60 41.53 24.15 32.83
C LEU A 60 40.53 24.79 33.80
N VAL A 61 40.81 26.00 34.29
CA VAL A 61 39.92 26.75 35.20
C VAL A 61 38.63 27.21 34.50
N LEU A 62 38.67 27.48 33.20
CA LEU A 62 37.48 27.81 32.40
C LEU A 62 36.68 26.59 31.94
N VAL A 63 37.35 25.47 31.68
CA VAL A 63 36.71 24.25 31.13
C VAL A 63 36.09 23.37 32.23
N LEU A 64 36.68 23.32 33.43
CA LEU A 64 36.17 22.53 34.55
C LEU A 64 34.74 22.90 34.99
N PRO A 65 34.35 24.18 35.12
CA PRO A 65 32.97 24.58 35.45
C PRO A 65 31.96 24.19 34.35
N LEU A 66 32.36 24.31 33.07
CA LEU A 66 31.51 23.92 31.94
C LEU A 66 31.28 22.40 31.93
N PHE A 67 32.32 21.61 32.20
CA PHE A 67 32.17 20.16 32.37
C PHE A 67 31.33 19.80 33.60
N ALA A 68 31.49 20.50 34.72
CA ALA A 68 30.70 20.27 35.94
C ALA A 68 29.19 20.55 35.75
N MET A 69 28.83 21.45 34.84
CA MET A 69 27.43 21.76 34.49
C MET A 69 26.89 20.83 33.38
N ALA A 70 27.73 20.47 32.39
CA ALA A 70 27.31 19.66 31.25
C ALA A 70 27.20 18.16 31.60
N LEU A 71 28.09 17.63 32.45
CA LEU A 71 28.09 16.22 32.84
C LEU A 71 26.79 15.78 33.53
N PRO A 72 26.21 16.54 34.49
CA PRO A 72 24.91 16.22 35.06
C PRO A 72 23.80 16.20 34.01
N PHE A 73 23.80 17.15 33.06
CA PHE A 73 22.76 17.21 32.04
C PHE A 73 22.85 16.03 31.05
N ILE A 74 24.06 15.68 30.65
CA ILE A 74 24.34 14.49 29.82
C ILE A 74 23.98 13.22 30.58
N ALA A 75 24.34 13.13 31.87
CA ALA A 75 24.01 12.00 32.73
C ALA A 75 22.50 11.85 32.92
N ILE A 76 21.76 12.94 33.16
CA ILE A 76 20.29 12.94 33.28
C ILE A 76 19.65 12.53 31.94
N LYS A 77 20.15 13.04 30.82
CA LYS A 77 19.65 12.68 29.48
C LYS A 77 19.92 11.20 29.17
N ALA A 78 21.09 10.68 29.54
CA ALA A 78 21.45 9.28 29.40
C ALA A 78 20.62 8.38 30.32
N LEU A 79 20.39 8.78 31.58
CA LEU A 79 19.53 8.07 32.53
C LEU A 79 18.08 8.03 32.07
N LYS A 80 17.53 9.14 31.56
CA LYS A 80 16.18 9.17 30.95
C LYS A 80 16.10 8.28 29.71
N LYS A 81 17.11 8.32 28.84
CA LYS A 81 17.18 7.46 27.65
C LYS A 81 17.23 5.97 28.04
N ARG A 82 17.96 5.63 29.11
CA ARG A 82 18.03 4.26 29.64
C ARG A 82 16.74 3.83 30.33
N TYR A 83 16.12 4.71 31.13
CA TYR A 83 14.87 4.44 31.84
C TYR A 83 13.72 4.14 30.88
N TYR A 84 13.62 4.89 29.78
CA TYR A 84 12.55 4.71 28.78
C TYR A 84 12.91 3.81 27.59
N ARG A 85 14.05 3.10 27.63
CA ARG A 85 14.49 2.27 26.50
C ARG A 85 13.48 1.16 26.15
N ASN A 86 12.77 0.65 27.16
CA ASN A 86 11.71 -0.37 27.05
C ASN A 86 10.48 -0.01 27.90
N ARG A 87 10.25 1.29 28.15
CA ARG A 87 9.09 1.76 28.93
C ARG A 87 8.30 2.81 28.14
N PRO A 88 6.97 2.80 28.24
CA PRO A 88 6.14 3.83 27.61
C PRO A 88 6.42 5.19 28.25
N LYS A 89 6.42 6.25 27.44
CA LYS A 89 6.57 7.63 27.92
C LYS A 89 5.21 8.29 28.13
N PRO A 90 5.05 9.09 29.20
CA PRO A 90 3.89 9.96 29.33
C PRO A 90 3.88 10.99 28.20
N LEU A 91 2.68 11.37 27.75
CA LEU A 91 2.52 12.40 26.72
C LEU A 91 3.08 13.75 27.17
N SER A 92 3.74 14.44 26.23
CA SER A 92 4.20 15.81 26.43
C SER A 92 3.02 16.78 26.53
N SER A 93 3.25 17.99 27.06
CA SER A 93 2.22 19.03 27.12
C SER A 93 1.67 19.42 25.75
N ARG A 94 2.48 19.29 24.69
CA ARG A 94 2.05 19.51 23.30
C ARG A 94 1.16 18.38 22.80
N ASP A 95 1.55 17.13 23.06
CA ASP A 95 0.80 15.96 22.60
C ASP A 95 -0.58 15.84 23.28
N ARG A 96 -0.69 16.24 24.55
CA ARG A 96 -1.98 16.22 25.29
C ARG A 96 -3.05 17.15 24.72
N ARG A 97 -2.69 18.06 23.80
CA ARG A 97 -3.66 18.89 23.07
C ARG A 97 -4.24 18.18 21.84
N LEU A 98 -3.54 17.16 21.35
CA LEU A 98 -3.86 16.46 20.10
C LEU A 98 -4.37 15.04 20.33
N TYR A 99 -3.98 14.41 21.45
CA TYR A 99 -4.30 13.03 21.77
C TYR A 99 -4.96 12.90 23.14
N PRO A 100 -5.82 11.89 23.35
CA PRO A 100 -6.40 11.60 24.65
C PRO A 100 -5.33 11.42 25.72
N VAL A 101 -5.57 11.99 26.90
CA VAL A 101 -4.57 12.12 27.99
C VAL A 101 -4.09 10.78 28.55
N TYR A 102 -4.84 9.69 28.32
CA TYR A 102 -4.51 8.33 28.75
C TYR A 102 -3.65 7.53 27.74
N LYS A 103 -3.36 8.06 26.55
CA LYS A 103 -2.45 7.39 25.59
C LYS A 103 -0.99 7.54 26.00
N VAL A 104 -0.09 6.78 25.39
CA VAL A 104 1.35 6.78 25.73
C VAL A 104 2.20 6.93 24.47
N ARG A 105 3.40 7.49 24.60
CA ARG A 105 4.36 7.58 23.50
C ARG A 105 5.28 6.36 23.51
N ASP A 106 5.30 5.61 22.42
CA ASP A 106 6.24 4.53 22.21
C ASP A 106 7.58 5.10 21.74
N VAL A 107 8.64 4.85 22.51
CA VAL A 107 9.98 5.41 22.26
C VAL A 107 10.70 4.70 21.12
N THR A 108 10.26 3.49 20.76
CA THR A 108 10.87 2.71 19.68
C THR A 108 10.38 3.13 18.30
N SER A 109 9.09 3.48 18.21
CA SER A 109 8.44 3.87 16.96
C SER A 109 8.20 5.39 16.85
N ASP A 110 8.29 6.12 17.97
CA ASP A 110 7.96 7.54 18.13
C ASP A 110 6.50 7.91 17.86
N TRP A 111 5.60 6.91 17.87
CA TRP A 111 4.16 7.10 17.72
C TRP A 111 3.45 7.21 19.08
N VAL A 112 2.29 7.87 19.08
CA VAL A 112 1.34 7.87 20.21
C VAL A 112 0.39 6.69 20.05
N VAL A 113 0.36 5.79 21.02
CA VAL A 113 -0.38 4.51 21.00
C VAL A 113 -1.18 4.32 22.28
N THR A 114 -2.14 3.38 22.29
CA THR A 114 -2.78 2.96 23.54
C THR A 114 -1.83 2.10 24.38
N LEU A 115 -2.02 2.08 25.69
CA LEU A 115 -1.17 1.26 26.57
C LEU A 115 -1.31 -0.24 26.29
N SER A 116 -2.50 -0.68 25.88
CA SER A 116 -2.76 -2.06 25.45
C SER A 116 -1.95 -2.42 24.20
N GLN A 117 -1.94 -1.53 23.19
CA GLN A 117 -1.10 -1.71 21.99
C GLN A 117 0.39 -1.77 22.33
N TYR A 118 0.87 -0.86 23.19
CA TYR A 118 2.26 -0.88 23.66
C TYR A 118 2.60 -2.21 24.33
N ASN A 119 1.76 -2.67 25.26
CA ASN A 119 1.96 -3.91 25.99
C ASN A 119 1.95 -5.15 25.07
N LYS A 120 1.07 -5.17 24.06
CA LYS A 120 1.02 -6.25 23.07
C LYS A 120 2.28 -6.27 22.20
N THR A 121 2.69 -5.11 21.68
CA THR A 121 3.87 -4.99 20.79
C THR A 121 5.17 -5.36 21.51
N HIS A 122 5.32 -4.90 22.75
CA HIS A 122 6.56 -5.08 23.52
C HIS A 122 6.52 -6.27 24.49
N LYS A 123 5.43 -7.04 24.50
CA LYS A 123 5.19 -8.16 25.44
C LYS A 123 5.38 -7.74 26.91
N THR A 124 4.80 -6.61 27.29
CA THR A 124 4.85 -6.04 28.65
C THR A 124 3.48 -5.99 29.31
N ALA A 125 3.43 -5.62 30.59
CA ALA A 125 2.19 -5.49 31.37
C ALA A 125 2.15 -4.20 32.21
N PHE A 126 2.48 -3.06 31.60
CA PHE A 126 2.41 -1.76 32.27
C PHE A 126 0.97 -1.30 32.47
N THR A 127 0.70 -0.61 33.57
CA THR A 127 -0.57 0.06 33.89
C THR A 127 -0.46 1.58 33.68
N LEU A 128 -1.58 2.30 33.57
CA LEU A 128 -1.54 3.76 33.44
C LEU A 128 -0.93 4.43 34.67
N ASP A 129 -1.13 3.83 35.84
CA ASP A 129 -0.49 4.26 37.09
C ASP A 129 1.04 4.11 37.05
N ASP A 130 1.58 3.10 36.33
CA ASP A 130 3.02 2.96 36.12
C ASP A 130 3.62 4.06 35.24
N VAL A 131 2.80 4.70 34.40
CA VAL A 131 3.23 5.74 33.45
C VAL A 131 2.98 7.15 33.97
N TYR A 132 1.80 7.37 34.55
CA TYR A 132 1.30 8.68 34.96
C TYR A 132 1.28 8.89 36.48
N GLY A 133 1.50 7.83 37.26
CA GLY A 133 1.48 7.85 38.72
C GLY A 133 0.15 7.35 39.30
N LYS A 134 0.18 6.89 40.57
CA LYS A 134 -0.96 6.26 41.24
C LYS A 134 -2.24 7.10 41.23
N GLY A 135 -3.37 6.44 40.96
CA GLY A 135 -4.71 7.06 40.95
C GLY A 135 -4.92 7.98 39.75
N PHE A 136 -4.28 7.70 38.62
CA PHE A 136 -4.45 8.50 37.40
C PHE A 136 -5.83 8.30 36.79
N GLU A 137 -6.29 7.05 36.68
CA GLU A 137 -7.57 6.72 36.06
C GLU A 137 -8.76 7.35 36.80
N GLU A 138 -8.70 7.43 38.13
CA GLU A 138 -9.75 8.05 38.95
C GLU A 138 -9.92 9.54 38.67
N LYS A 139 -8.82 10.23 38.33
CA LYS A 139 -8.74 11.67 38.05
C LYS A 139 -9.15 12.04 36.62
N LEU A 140 -9.36 11.06 35.75
CA LEU A 140 -9.84 11.30 34.39
C LEU A 140 -11.28 11.85 34.41
N SER A 141 -11.60 12.71 33.45
CA SER A 141 -12.98 13.15 33.22
C SER A 141 -13.85 11.94 32.82
N GLN A 142 -15.16 12.00 33.05
CA GLN A 142 -16.05 10.91 32.63
C GLN A 142 -15.95 10.63 31.12
N LYS A 143 -15.85 11.69 30.31
CA LYS A 143 -15.59 11.60 28.86
C LYS A 143 -14.31 10.82 28.53
N ASP A 144 -13.23 11.07 29.27
CA ASP A 144 -11.95 10.37 29.04
C ASP A 144 -11.99 8.92 29.54
N LYS A 145 -12.77 8.62 30.59
CA LYS A 145 -13.01 7.25 31.06
C LYS A 145 -13.78 6.45 30.02
N ASP A 146 -14.83 7.03 29.45
CA ASP A 146 -15.64 6.40 28.41
C ASP A 146 -14.80 6.16 27.13
N ALA A 147 -14.02 7.15 26.70
CA ALA A 147 -13.11 7.02 25.55
C ALA A 147 -11.99 5.98 25.78
N MET A 148 -11.43 5.93 26.99
CA MET A 148 -10.43 4.95 27.38
C MET A 148 -11.00 3.53 27.35
N GLU A 149 -12.25 3.35 27.77
CA GLU A 149 -12.92 2.07 27.80
C GLU A 149 -13.27 1.59 26.38
N ILE A 150 -13.69 2.48 25.47
CA ILE A 150 -13.86 2.21 24.03
C ILE A 150 -12.52 1.79 23.38
N ASP A 151 -11.43 2.51 23.67
CA ASP A 151 -10.08 2.20 23.17
C ASP A 151 -9.55 0.86 23.71
N ARG A 152 -9.86 0.51 24.97
CA ARG A 152 -9.53 -0.80 25.58
C ARG A 152 -10.26 -1.95 24.88
N GLN A 153 -11.47 -1.69 24.41
CA GLN A 153 -12.34 -2.67 23.76
C GLN A 153 -12.03 -2.88 22.27
N GLY A 154 -11.18 -2.04 21.66
CA GLY A 154 -10.88 -2.11 20.23
C GLY A 154 -12.08 -1.77 19.34
N LEU A 155 -13.08 -1.08 19.90
CA LEU A 155 -14.25 -0.56 19.19
C LEU A 155 -13.87 0.76 18.51
N LEU A 156 -13.82 0.75 17.19
CA LEU A 156 -13.53 1.96 16.41
C LEU A 156 -14.84 2.57 15.92
N ILE A 157 -15.15 3.80 16.32
CA ILE A 157 -16.29 4.55 15.77
C ILE A 157 -15.72 5.49 14.72
N GLU A 158 -16.20 5.36 13.47
CA GLU A 158 -15.83 6.27 12.40
C GLU A 158 -16.24 7.71 12.74
N ASP A 159 -15.39 8.68 12.39
CA ASP A 159 -15.69 10.09 12.60
C ASP A 159 -16.87 10.53 11.70
N SER A 160 -17.67 11.49 12.17
CA SER A 160 -18.75 12.10 11.38
C SER A 160 -19.91 11.17 10.96
N LEU A 161 -20.20 10.12 11.75
CA LEU A 161 -21.42 9.31 11.53
C LEU A 161 -22.70 10.15 11.73
N PRO A 162 -23.77 9.89 10.94
CA PRO A 162 -25.07 10.54 11.11
C PRO A 162 -25.62 10.36 12.54
N ASN A 163 -26.29 11.36 13.08
CA ASN A 163 -27.01 11.19 14.35
C ASN A 163 -28.43 10.64 14.08
N ASP A 164 -28.51 9.37 13.69
CA ASP A 164 -29.74 8.69 13.33
C ASP A 164 -29.98 7.39 14.12
N ILE A 165 -31.15 6.79 13.91
CA ILE A 165 -31.54 5.56 14.60
C ILE A 165 -30.61 4.38 14.28
N TYR A 166 -30.01 4.35 13.09
CA TYR A 166 -29.06 3.29 12.71
C TYR A 166 -27.77 3.38 13.51
N THR A 167 -27.28 4.60 13.75
CA THR A 167 -26.10 4.84 14.57
C THR A 167 -26.34 4.46 16.02
N GLU A 168 -27.51 4.79 16.56
CA GLU A 168 -27.89 4.40 17.92
C GLU A 168 -28.03 2.88 18.07
N VAL A 169 -28.73 2.23 17.13
CA VAL A 169 -28.87 0.76 17.09
C VAL A 169 -27.51 0.09 16.97
N ALA A 170 -26.63 0.55 16.09
CA ALA A 170 -25.30 -0.04 15.89
C ALA A 170 -24.42 0.08 17.15
N LYS A 171 -24.45 1.25 17.82
CA LYS A 171 -23.73 1.47 19.09
C LYS A 171 -24.24 0.56 20.20
N ARG A 172 -25.57 0.53 20.41
CA ARG A 172 -26.19 -0.35 21.41
C ARG A 172 -25.90 -1.81 21.12
N PHE A 173 -26.05 -2.23 19.87
CA PHE A 173 -25.78 -3.60 19.46
C PHE A 173 -24.33 -4.02 19.70
N ALA A 174 -23.36 -3.18 19.34
CA ALA A 174 -21.94 -3.45 19.60
C ALA A 174 -21.66 -3.57 21.12
N LEU A 175 -22.24 -2.68 21.93
CA LEU A 175 -22.09 -2.69 23.38
C LEU A 175 -22.77 -3.91 24.04
N CYS A 176 -23.97 -4.28 23.59
CA CYS A 176 -24.72 -5.44 24.07
C CYS A 176 -23.97 -6.75 23.82
N ARG A 177 -23.40 -6.91 22.61
CA ARG A 177 -22.58 -8.08 22.28
C ARG A 177 -21.39 -8.23 23.22
N TYR A 178 -20.70 -7.13 23.51
CA TYR A 178 -19.55 -7.13 24.40
C TYR A 178 -19.94 -7.51 25.84
N ASN A 179 -20.96 -6.85 26.37
CA ASN A 179 -21.45 -7.08 27.73
C ASN A 179 -22.20 -8.41 27.88
N GLN A 180 -22.53 -9.07 26.77
CA GLN A 180 -23.44 -10.21 26.71
C GLN A 180 -24.81 -9.91 27.38
N ASP A 181 -25.24 -8.66 27.31
CA ASP A 181 -26.52 -8.18 27.84
C ASP A 181 -27.23 -7.35 26.79
N PHE A 182 -28.36 -7.87 26.30
CA PHE A 182 -29.19 -7.26 25.26
C PHE A 182 -30.34 -6.42 25.81
N SER A 183 -30.44 -6.23 27.13
CA SER A 183 -31.52 -5.49 27.78
C SER A 183 -31.74 -4.08 27.22
N THR A 184 -30.66 -3.38 26.83
CA THR A 184 -30.71 -2.01 26.29
C THR A 184 -31.05 -1.94 24.80
N LEU A 185 -30.86 -3.04 24.06
CA LEU A 185 -31.22 -3.16 22.64
C LEU A 185 -32.64 -3.72 22.47
N ARG A 186 -33.08 -4.61 23.37
CA ARG A 186 -34.38 -5.30 23.29
C ARG A 186 -35.59 -4.39 23.00
N PRO A 187 -35.71 -3.17 23.58
CA PRO A 187 -36.82 -2.25 23.26
C PRO A 187 -36.85 -1.79 21.80
N PHE A 188 -35.74 -1.90 21.08
CA PHE A 188 -35.59 -1.54 19.67
C PHE A 188 -35.75 -2.77 18.76
N LEU A 189 -36.03 -3.96 19.28
CA LEU A 189 -36.22 -5.15 18.46
C LEU A 189 -37.72 -5.44 18.27
N LEU A 190 -38.12 -5.72 17.04
CA LEU A 190 -39.46 -6.26 16.79
C LEU A 190 -39.56 -7.68 17.38
N GLU A 191 -40.72 -8.08 17.90
CA GLU A 191 -40.91 -9.40 18.54
C GLU A 191 -40.46 -10.57 17.65
N ASN A 192 -40.71 -10.46 16.35
CA ASN A 192 -40.30 -11.42 15.31
C ASN A 192 -39.10 -10.92 14.48
N VAL A 193 -38.17 -10.20 15.10
CA VAL A 193 -36.92 -9.76 14.44
C VAL A 193 -36.23 -10.92 13.73
N LYS A 194 -35.86 -10.72 12.47
CA LYS A 194 -35.19 -11.74 11.65
C LYS A 194 -33.68 -11.53 11.66
N LEU A 195 -32.93 -12.59 11.92
CA LEU A 195 -31.47 -12.62 11.80
C LEU A 195 -31.08 -13.51 10.62
N VAL A 196 -30.55 -12.90 9.56
CA VAL A 196 -30.09 -13.58 8.36
C VAL A 196 -28.57 -13.71 8.40
N ILE A 197 -28.06 -14.94 8.46
CA ILE A 197 -26.65 -15.26 8.26
C ILE A 197 -26.46 -15.67 6.81
N TYR A 198 -25.82 -14.79 6.04
CA TYR A 198 -25.69 -14.90 4.58
C TYR A 198 -25.23 -16.30 4.14
N LYS A 199 -25.99 -16.94 3.24
CA LYS A 199 -25.82 -18.31 2.70
C LYS A 199 -25.88 -19.45 3.72
N HIS A 200 -26.14 -19.18 5.00
CA HIS A 200 -26.08 -20.20 6.05
C HIS A 200 -27.44 -20.49 6.69
N LYS A 201 -27.98 -19.54 7.46
CA LYS A 201 -29.22 -19.75 8.24
C LYS A 201 -29.98 -18.46 8.48
N GLU A 202 -31.28 -18.60 8.72
CA GLU A 202 -32.17 -17.54 9.19
C GLU A 202 -32.73 -17.94 10.55
N LEU A 203 -32.82 -16.99 11.48
CA LEU A 203 -33.43 -17.13 12.79
C LEU A 203 -34.50 -16.05 12.96
N SER A 204 -35.53 -16.30 13.76
CA SER A 204 -36.63 -15.36 13.97
C SER A 204 -37.00 -15.29 15.44
N GLY A 205 -37.12 -14.06 15.95
CA GLY A 205 -37.51 -13.80 17.33
C GLY A 205 -36.35 -13.38 18.23
N ILE A 206 -36.67 -12.60 19.26
CA ILE A 206 -35.69 -12.00 20.17
C ILE A 206 -34.84 -13.05 20.89
N ALA A 207 -35.45 -14.15 21.36
CA ALA A 207 -34.74 -15.19 22.09
C ALA A 207 -33.63 -15.87 21.25
N ASP A 208 -33.96 -16.24 20.01
CA ASP A 208 -32.99 -16.86 19.10
C ASP A 208 -31.91 -15.88 18.65
N PHE A 209 -32.29 -14.60 18.46
CA PHE A 209 -31.35 -13.52 18.16
C PHE A 209 -30.31 -13.36 19.27
N GLU A 210 -30.74 -13.21 20.52
CA GLU A 210 -29.85 -13.01 21.66
C GLU A 210 -28.96 -14.24 21.90
N SER A 211 -29.56 -15.43 21.87
CA SER A 211 -28.85 -16.71 22.04
C SER A 211 -27.73 -16.87 21.01
N TYR A 212 -27.98 -16.56 19.74
CA TYR A 212 -26.97 -16.64 18.68
C TYR A 212 -25.73 -15.78 18.98
N TRP A 213 -25.93 -14.53 19.41
CA TRP A 213 -24.82 -13.61 19.64
C TRP A 213 -24.02 -13.99 20.89
N ILE A 214 -24.69 -14.38 21.98
CA ILE A 214 -24.03 -14.85 23.21
C ILE A 214 -23.17 -16.07 22.89
N ASP A 215 -23.73 -17.06 22.20
CA ASP A 215 -23.02 -18.27 21.78
C ASP A 215 -21.84 -17.96 20.83
N LYS A 216 -22.02 -17.03 19.87
CA LYS A 216 -20.93 -16.59 18.99
C LYS A 216 -19.76 -15.98 19.77
N GLU A 217 -20.03 -15.05 20.69
CA GLU A 217 -18.98 -14.39 21.48
C GLU A 217 -18.26 -15.39 22.40
N ASN A 218 -19.00 -16.34 22.98
CA ASN A 218 -18.40 -17.41 23.80
C ASN A 218 -17.49 -18.33 22.98
N ARG A 219 -17.86 -18.69 21.74
CA ARG A 219 -16.98 -19.45 20.83
C ARG A 219 -15.72 -18.68 20.45
N LEU A 220 -15.84 -17.37 20.17
CA LEU A 220 -14.68 -16.54 19.82
C LEU A 220 -13.69 -16.46 20.99
N LYS A 221 -14.19 -16.30 22.22
CA LYS A 221 -13.38 -16.32 23.44
C LYS A 221 -12.72 -17.68 23.67
N HIS A 222 -13.47 -18.77 23.54
CA HIS A 222 -12.95 -20.13 23.72
C HIS A 222 -11.82 -20.46 22.74
N ASN A 223 -11.97 -20.03 21.48
CA ASN A 223 -11.00 -20.27 20.41
C ASN A 223 -9.88 -19.22 20.34
N CYS A 224 -9.84 -18.25 21.26
CA CYS A 224 -8.88 -17.14 21.27
C CYS A 224 -8.81 -16.35 19.94
N ILE A 225 -9.94 -16.22 19.24
CA ILE A 225 -10.01 -15.50 17.96
C ILE A 225 -10.21 -14.01 18.23
N ASN A 226 -9.28 -13.17 17.79
CA ASN A 226 -9.41 -11.72 17.94
C ASN A 226 -10.41 -11.15 16.93
N VAL A 227 -11.29 -10.27 17.40
CA VAL A 227 -12.20 -9.49 16.56
C VAL A 227 -11.97 -8.02 16.82
N ARG A 228 -11.73 -7.23 15.77
CA ARG A 228 -11.79 -5.77 15.83
C ARG A 228 -13.14 -5.32 15.31
N THR A 229 -13.90 -4.65 16.16
CA THR A 229 -15.24 -4.17 15.81
C THR A 229 -15.15 -2.69 15.47
N SER A 230 -15.83 -2.29 14.41
CA SER A 230 -15.97 -0.88 14.04
C SER A 230 -17.42 -0.54 13.73
N ILE A 231 -17.82 0.68 14.09
CA ILE A 231 -19.09 1.26 13.68
C ILE A 231 -18.77 2.23 12.56
N LYS A 232 -19.31 1.98 11.38
CA LYS A 232 -19.00 2.75 10.17
C LYS A 232 -20.19 2.82 9.23
N PHE A 233 -20.12 3.76 8.29
CA PHE A 233 -21.15 3.93 7.29
C PHE A 233 -21.05 2.84 6.19
N CYS A 234 -22.17 2.22 5.83
CA CYS A 234 -22.26 1.25 4.74
C CYS A 234 -22.82 1.95 3.49
N ASN A 235 -21.94 2.34 2.58
CA ASN A 235 -22.29 3.06 1.34
C ASN A 235 -23.38 2.33 0.54
N TYR A 236 -23.32 1.00 0.50
CA TYR A 236 -24.22 0.21 -0.33
C TYR A 236 -25.69 0.28 0.11
N TYR A 237 -25.94 0.43 1.41
CA TYR A 237 -27.30 0.59 1.94
C TYR A 237 -27.59 2.00 2.45
N SER A 238 -26.60 2.90 2.42
CA SER A 238 -26.64 4.26 2.97
C SER A 238 -27.12 4.32 4.43
N HIS A 239 -26.64 3.39 5.28
CA HIS A 239 -26.94 3.38 6.71
C HIS A 239 -25.71 2.94 7.52
N VAL A 240 -25.69 3.29 8.81
CA VAL A 240 -24.64 2.84 9.72
C VAL A 240 -24.77 1.36 10.03
N ALA A 241 -23.62 0.67 10.03
CA ALA A 241 -23.52 -0.76 10.26
C ALA A 241 -22.38 -1.06 11.25
N VAL A 242 -22.43 -2.27 11.82
CA VAL A 242 -21.29 -2.81 12.57
C VAL A 242 -20.43 -3.64 11.62
N TYR A 243 -19.12 -3.49 11.71
CA TYR A 243 -18.16 -4.24 10.91
C TYR A 243 -17.12 -4.91 11.78
N ASP A 244 -17.09 -6.23 11.68
CA ASP A 244 -16.18 -7.09 12.42
C ASP A 244 -15.03 -7.51 11.49
N GLN A 245 -13.80 -7.18 11.88
CA GLN A 245 -12.59 -7.78 11.33
C GLN A 245 -12.21 -8.96 12.20
N ILE A 246 -12.50 -10.17 11.72
CA ILE A 246 -12.29 -11.42 12.46
C ILE A 246 -10.98 -12.05 11.99
N GLU A 247 -10.06 -12.28 12.91
CA GLU A 247 -8.77 -12.90 12.59
C GLU A 247 -8.94 -14.30 11.99
N GLY A 248 -8.39 -14.52 10.80
CA GLY A 248 -8.49 -15.81 10.09
C GLY A 248 -9.79 -16.04 9.30
N TYR A 249 -10.72 -15.08 9.28
CA TYR A 249 -12.01 -15.20 8.57
C TYR A 249 -12.29 -13.97 7.69
N LYS A 250 -13.25 -14.09 6.76
CA LYS A 250 -13.76 -12.92 6.02
C LYS A 250 -14.33 -11.92 7.01
N SER A 251 -14.00 -10.63 6.83
CA SER A 251 -14.65 -9.58 7.60
C SER A 251 -16.16 -9.57 7.32
N MET A 252 -16.94 -9.06 8.27
CA MET A 252 -18.39 -9.19 8.21
C MET A 252 -19.06 -7.85 8.51
N TYR A 253 -20.04 -7.47 7.70
CA TYR A 253 -20.99 -6.42 8.04
C TYR A 253 -22.20 -7.01 8.76
N VAL A 254 -22.65 -6.32 9.80
CA VAL A 254 -23.95 -6.51 10.44
C VAL A 254 -24.80 -5.31 10.06
N LEU A 255 -25.76 -5.56 9.18
CA LEU A 255 -26.65 -4.57 8.61
C LEU A 255 -28.01 -4.63 9.32
N PHE A 256 -28.66 -3.48 9.44
CA PHE A 256 -29.95 -3.37 10.13
C PHE A 256 -31.02 -2.88 9.17
N ARG A 257 -32.27 -3.34 9.37
CA ARG A 257 -33.47 -2.68 8.85
C ARG A 257 -34.26 -2.14 10.02
N VAL A 258 -34.39 -0.82 10.08
CA VAL A 258 -35.24 -0.14 11.05
C VAL A 258 -36.53 0.32 10.38
N LYS A 259 -37.67 0.01 10.98
CA LYS A 259 -39.00 0.50 10.58
C LYS A 259 -39.73 0.92 11.85
N ASP A 260 -40.24 2.15 11.88
CA ASP A 260 -40.96 2.70 13.03
C ASP A 260 -40.13 2.59 14.33
N ASP A 261 -38.84 2.97 14.23
CA ASP A 261 -37.80 2.85 15.28
C ASP A 261 -37.50 1.42 15.79
N LEU A 262 -38.12 0.40 15.21
CA LEU A 262 -37.88 -1.01 15.52
C LEU A 262 -37.03 -1.71 14.46
N VAL A 263 -36.01 -2.43 14.91
CA VAL A 263 -35.18 -3.34 14.12
C VAL A 263 -36.00 -4.56 13.78
N THR A 264 -36.26 -4.72 12.49
CA THR A 264 -37.05 -5.83 11.95
C THR A 264 -36.17 -6.92 11.34
N HIS A 265 -35.01 -6.54 10.79
CA HIS A 265 -34.04 -7.46 10.20
C HIS A 265 -32.63 -7.08 10.63
N VAL A 266 -31.81 -8.09 10.89
CA VAL A 266 -30.37 -8.00 11.09
C VAL A 266 -29.71 -8.97 10.13
N VAL A 267 -28.76 -8.51 9.33
CA VAL A 267 -28.13 -9.31 8.28
C VAL A 267 -26.62 -9.35 8.48
N CYS A 268 -26.08 -10.54 8.67
CA CYS A 268 -24.64 -10.81 8.76
C CYS A 268 -24.11 -11.21 7.38
N ALA A 269 -23.40 -10.29 6.73
CA ALA A 269 -22.91 -10.47 5.37
C ALA A 269 -21.37 -10.40 5.29
N PRO A 270 -20.70 -11.33 4.59
CA PRO A 270 -19.25 -11.29 4.42
C PRO A 270 -18.83 -10.13 3.50
N ASN A 271 -17.63 -9.60 3.72
CA ASN A 271 -17.03 -8.58 2.86
C ASN A 271 -15.62 -9.01 2.40
N PRO A 272 -15.39 -9.12 1.07
CA PRO A 272 -16.38 -8.99 -0.01
C PRO A 272 -17.41 -10.14 -0.01
N LEU A 273 -18.58 -9.91 -0.63
CA LEU A 273 -19.61 -10.95 -0.80
C LEU A 273 -19.09 -12.08 -1.68
N GLN A 274 -18.51 -11.69 -2.81
CA GLN A 274 -17.91 -12.52 -3.85
C GLN A 274 -16.51 -13.01 -3.51
N ASP A 275 -15.95 -13.80 -4.43
CA ASP A 275 -14.54 -14.18 -4.41
C ASP A 275 -13.63 -12.93 -4.55
N PRO A 276 -12.56 -12.80 -3.76
CA PRO A 276 -11.63 -11.67 -3.86
C PRO A 276 -11.04 -11.44 -5.26
N THR A 277 -10.99 -12.47 -6.11
CA THR A 277 -10.44 -12.41 -7.48
C THR A 277 -11.28 -11.60 -8.47
N VAL A 278 -12.55 -11.33 -8.16
CA VAL A 278 -13.47 -10.54 -9.00
C VAL A 278 -13.27 -9.03 -8.77
N ARG A 279 -12.59 -8.60 -7.69
CA ARG A 279 -12.24 -7.19 -7.40
C ARG A 279 -13.40 -6.19 -7.34
N TYR A 280 -14.64 -6.67 -7.20
CA TYR A 280 -15.77 -5.82 -6.84
C TYR A 280 -15.76 -5.60 -5.31
N TRP A 281 -16.14 -4.43 -4.80
CA TRP A 281 -16.16 -4.14 -3.36
C TRP A 281 -17.57 -3.71 -2.92
N SER A 282 -18.46 -4.67 -2.78
CA SER A 282 -19.91 -4.45 -2.71
C SER A 282 -20.30 -3.43 -1.62
N PHE A 283 -19.96 -3.66 -0.35
CA PHE A 283 -20.41 -2.78 0.74
C PHE A 283 -19.68 -1.44 0.87
N LYS A 284 -18.57 -1.24 0.14
CA LYS A 284 -17.88 0.05 0.06
C LYS A 284 -18.35 0.92 -1.10
N ARG A 285 -19.11 0.36 -2.04
CA ARG A 285 -19.62 1.05 -3.22
C ARG A 285 -21.11 1.34 -3.04
N LEU A 286 -21.61 2.33 -3.75
CA LEU A 286 -23.04 2.47 -3.95
C LEU A 286 -23.57 1.30 -4.79
N PRO A 287 -24.83 0.89 -4.60
CA PRO A 287 -25.46 -0.03 -5.52
C PRO A 287 -25.68 0.69 -6.86
N PHE A 288 -25.57 -0.05 -7.96
CA PHE A 288 -26.04 0.40 -9.26
C PHE A 288 -27.50 0.86 -9.21
N ALA A 289 -27.81 1.88 -10.01
CA ALA A 289 -29.18 2.33 -10.20
C ALA A 289 -30.03 1.19 -10.76
N TYR A 290 -31.28 1.08 -10.29
CA TYR A 290 -32.19 0.02 -10.73
C TYR A 290 -32.39 0.03 -12.24
N ASP A 291 -32.63 1.21 -12.84
CA ASP A 291 -32.85 1.33 -14.28
C ASP A 291 -31.61 0.90 -15.08
N TYR A 292 -30.41 1.32 -14.64
CA TYR A 292 -29.16 0.88 -15.26
C TYR A 292 -28.97 -0.64 -15.18
N ILE A 293 -29.34 -1.28 -14.07
CA ILE A 293 -29.33 -2.75 -13.99
C ILE A 293 -30.33 -3.36 -14.94
N MET A 294 -31.56 -2.83 -15.00
CA MET A 294 -32.60 -3.30 -15.90
C MET A 294 -32.19 -3.21 -17.37
N ASP A 295 -31.38 -2.21 -17.74
CA ASP A 295 -30.84 -2.08 -19.11
C ASP A 295 -29.77 -3.14 -19.44
N ASN A 296 -29.24 -3.85 -18.43
CA ASN A 296 -28.14 -4.81 -18.55
C ASN A 296 -28.54 -6.24 -18.11
N VAL A 297 -29.84 -6.50 -17.86
CA VAL A 297 -30.34 -7.85 -17.55
C VAL A 297 -30.33 -8.73 -18.80
N GLN A 298 -30.00 -9.99 -18.60
CA GLN A 298 -30.02 -11.01 -19.64
C GLN A 298 -31.23 -11.93 -19.47
N GLU A 299 -31.32 -12.58 -18.31
CA GLU A 299 -32.40 -13.51 -18.01
C GLU A 299 -32.79 -13.44 -16.53
N GLN A 300 -34.07 -13.67 -16.26
CA GLN A 300 -34.58 -13.80 -14.89
C GLN A 300 -34.28 -15.21 -14.37
N ILE A 301 -33.82 -15.29 -13.12
CA ILE A 301 -33.52 -16.54 -12.43
C ILE A 301 -34.35 -16.66 -11.14
N PRO A 302 -34.51 -17.88 -10.59
CA PRO A 302 -35.22 -18.08 -9.33
C PRO A 302 -34.56 -17.34 -8.16
N GLY A 303 -35.37 -16.83 -7.24
CA GLY A 303 -34.88 -16.17 -6.04
C GLY A 303 -34.11 -17.12 -5.12
N GLU A 304 -32.98 -16.66 -4.60
CA GLU A 304 -32.16 -17.43 -3.67
C GLU A 304 -32.48 -17.09 -2.20
N PRO A 305 -32.75 -18.08 -1.34
CA PRO A 305 -33.02 -17.85 0.07
C PRO A 305 -31.74 -17.55 0.85
N LYS A 306 -31.87 -16.94 2.04
CA LYS A 306 -30.76 -16.66 2.98
C LYS A 306 -29.66 -15.75 2.41
N ARG A 307 -30.00 -14.96 1.40
CA ARG A 307 -29.16 -13.93 0.76
C ARG A 307 -29.60 -12.54 1.28
N LEU A 308 -29.17 -11.45 0.65
CA LEU A 308 -29.52 -10.11 1.15
C LEU A 308 -31.01 -9.78 0.93
N PRO A 309 -31.80 -9.50 1.99
CA PRO A 309 -33.17 -9.02 1.83
C PRO A 309 -33.17 -7.54 1.43
N CYS A 310 -34.29 -7.04 0.90
CA CYS A 310 -34.46 -5.61 0.67
C CYS A 310 -34.61 -4.89 2.00
N LEU A 311 -33.54 -4.28 2.51
CA LEU A 311 -33.59 -3.56 3.80
C LEU A 311 -34.52 -2.34 3.79
N LYS A 312 -34.94 -1.84 2.62
CA LYS A 312 -35.98 -0.78 2.53
C LYS A 312 -37.38 -1.38 2.72
N CYS A 313 -37.77 -2.35 1.89
CA CYS A 313 -39.13 -2.90 1.90
C CYS A 313 -39.35 -4.00 2.95
N GLY A 314 -38.30 -4.70 3.39
CA GLY A 314 -38.38 -5.89 4.22
C GLY A 314 -38.72 -7.17 3.46
N ILE A 315 -38.67 -7.14 2.12
CA ILE A 315 -38.92 -8.31 1.27
C ILE A 315 -37.71 -9.25 1.37
N LEU A 316 -37.99 -10.53 1.62
CA LEU A 316 -36.96 -11.57 1.73
C LEU A 316 -36.30 -11.86 0.39
N SER A 317 -35.10 -12.40 0.42
CA SER A 317 -34.31 -12.58 -0.79
C SER A 317 -34.94 -13.54 -1.81
N GLU A 318 -35.55 -14.62 -1.34
CA GLU A 318 -36.28 -15.59 -2.16
C GLU A 318 -37.55 -15.01 -2.80
N GLU A 319 -38.05 -13.90 -2.25
CA GLU A 319 -39.20 -13.16 -2.77
C GLU A 319 -38.78 -11.98 -3.66
N LEU A 320 -37.48 -11.69 -3.77
CA LEU A 320 -36.96 -10.71 -4.71
C LEU A 320 -36.88 -11.30 -6.11
N VAL A 321 -36.82 -10.40 -7.09
CA VAL A 321 -36.57 -10.79 -8.48
C VAL A 321 -35.07 -10.82 -8.73
N TRP A 322 -34.59 -11.91 -9.31
CA TRP A 322 -33.18 -12.12 -9.59
C TRP A 322 -32.94 -12.19 -11.10
N TYR A 323 -31.79 -11.66 -11.54
CA TYR A 323 -31.38 -11.69 -12.94
C TYR A 323 -29.91 -12.06 -13.08
N ASN A 324 -29.57 -12.73 -14.18
CA ASN A 324 -28.23 -12.69 -14.74
C ASN A 324 -28.01 -11.34 -15.43
N VAL A 325 -26.85 -10.73 -15.21
CA VAL A 325 -26.49 -9.42 -15.76
C VAL A 325 -25.09 -9.44 -16.35
N ASN A 326 -24.87 -8.56 -17.34
CA ASN A 326 -23.53 -8.19 -17.79
C ASN A 326 -23.41 -6.66 -17.76
N ILE A 327 -22.71 -6.16 -16.75
CA ILE A 327 -22.56 -4.73 -16.48
C ILE A 327 -21.30 -4.22 -17.12
N ASN A 328 -21.41 -3.33 -18.11
CA ASN A 328 -20.27 -2.71 -18.78
C ASN A 328 -19.90 -1.35 -18.15
N LEU A 329 -18.69 -1.25 -17.59
CA LEU A 329 -18.13 -0.02 -17.00
C LEU A 329 -16.98 0.57 -17.83
N GLY A 330 -16.98 0.36 -19.14
CA GLY A 330 -15.93 0.86 -20.04
C GLY A 330 -14.82 -0.16 -20.17
N SER A 331 -13.67 0.06 -19.52
CA SER A 331 -12.53 -0.89 -19.59
C SER A 331 -12.77 -2.19 -18.82
N LEU A 332 -13.73 -2.20 -17.88
CA LEU A 332 -14.07 -3.40 -17.10
C LEU A 332 -15.57 -3.65 -17.16
N SER A 333 -15.96 -4.85 -17.54
CA SER A 333 -17.30 -5.39 -17.42
C SER A 333 -17.39 -6.40 -16.27
N TYR A 334 -18.59 -6.65 -15.78
CA TYR A 334 -18.85 -7.66 -14.75
C TYR A 334 -20.05 -8.50 -15.15
N ALA A 335 -19.88 -9.82 -15.21
CA ALA A 335 -20.99 -10.75 -15.34
C ALA A 335 -21.25 -11.48 -14.03
N GLY A 336 -22.53 -11.71 -13.72
CA GLY A 336 -22.95 -12.44 -12.53
C GLY A 336 -24.44 -12.24 -12.27
N VAL A 337 -24.82 -12.36 -11.00
CA VAL A 337 -26.22 -12.28 -10.59
C VAL A 337 -26.53 -11.00 -9.84
N VAL A 338 -27.73 -10.48 -10.06
CA VAL A 338 -28.28 -9.34 -9.33
C VAL A 338 -29.64 -9.71 -8.76
N SER A 339 -29.94 -9.22 -7.56
CA SER A 339 -31.29 -9.22 -7.02
C SER A 339 -31.82 -7.80 -6.95
N VAL A 340 -33.10 -7.63 -7.27
CA VAL A 340 -33.76 -6.32 -7.27
C VAL A 340 -35.09 -6.38 -6.53
N CYS A 341 -35.44 -5.27 -5.91
CA CYS A 341 -36.75 -5.06 -5.31
C CYS A 341 -37.59 -4.20 -6.26
N GLU A 342 -38.58 -4.79 -6.90
CA GLU A 342 -39.49 -4.09 -7.80
C GLU A 342 -40.34 -3.05 -7.06
N ASN A 343 -40.70 -3.30 -5.80
CA ASN A 343 -41.53 -2.41 -5.00
C ASN A 343 -40.86 -1.05 -4.74
N CYS A 344 -39.58 -1.04 -4.36
CA CYS A 344 -38.85 0.23 -4.16
C CYS A 344 -37.87 0.60 -5.27
N ARG A 345 -37.87 -0.16 -6.37
CA ARG A 345 -36.97 0.00 -7.52
C ARG A 345 -35.53 0.19 -7.09
N LYS A 346 -35.01 -0.75 -6.30
CA LYS A 346 -33.60 -0.76 -5.86
C LYS A 346 -32.95 -2.09 -6.20
N MET A 347 -31.70 -2.02 -6.61
CA MET A 347 -30.83 -3.19 -6.61
C MET A 347 -30.44 -3.53 -5.16
N VAL A 348 -30.61 -4.80 -4.79
CA VAL A 348 -30.47 -5.30 -3.41
C VAL A 348 -29.17 -6.06 -3.24
N GLU A 349 -28.80 -6.93 -4.17
CA GLU A 349 -27.53 -7.67 -4.17
C GLU A 349 -26.97 -7.63 -5.58
N PHE A 350 -25.69 -7.32 -5.72
CA PHE A 350 -24.93 -7.66 -6.92
C PHE A 350 -23.77 -8.56 -6.53
N TYR A 351 -23.77 -9.76 -7.09
CA TYR A 351 -22.78 -10.80 -6.86
C TYR A 351 -22.14 -11.15 -8.21
N PRO A 352 -21.10 -10.39 -8.61
CA PRO A 352 -20.39 -10.69 -9.84
C PRO A 352 -19.57 -11.97 -9.67
N ASP A 353 -19.70 -12.86 -10.64
CA ASP A 353 -18.94 -14.11 -10.71
C ASP A 353 -17.71 -13.96 -11.61
N VAL A 354 -17.78 -13.06 -12.59
CA VAL A 354 -16.75 -12.85 -13.61
C VAL A 354 -16.46 -11.35 -13.74
N LEU A 355 -15.17 -11.00 -13.71
CA LEU A 355 -14.66 -9.72 -14.17
C LEU A 355 -14.21 -9.91 -15.63
N ILE A 356 -14.73 -9.08 -16.52
CA ILE A 356 -14.43 -9.04 -17.95
C ILE A 356 -13.63 -7.75 -18.19
N ASP A 357 -12.52 -7.80 -18.92
CA ASP A 357 -11.82 -6.60 -19.37
C ASP A 357 -12.30 -6.32 -20.80
N ASN A 358 -12.87 -5.13 -21.08
CA ASN A 358 -13.35 -4.81 -22.43
C ASN A 358 -12.29 -4.09 -23.25
N GLY A 359 -11.01 -4.18 -22.87
CA GLY A 359 -9.88 -3.58 -23.54
C GLY A 359 -9.58 -4.09 -24.95
N GLU A 360 -10.56 -4.45 -25.78
CA GLU A 360 -10.39 -4.72 -27.20
C GLU A 360 -11.65 -4.35 -28.02
N ALA A 361 -11.59 -3.24 -28.76
CA ALA A 361 -12.55 -2.97 -29.84
C ALA A 361 -11.90 -3.23 -31.21
N HIS A 362 -12.24 -4.41 -31.74
CA HIS A 362 -12.40 -4.79 -33.15
C HIS A 362 -11.19 -5.23 -33.98
N GLY A 363 -11.13 -6.54 -34.26
CA GLY A 363 -10.59 -7.06 -35.52
C GLY A 363 -10.04 -8.49 -35.47
N GLN A 364 -10.90 -9.47 -35.78
CA GLN A 364 -10.63 -10.90 -36.06
C GLN A 364 -10.59 -11.89 -34.87
N LYS A 365 -11.50 -12.87 -34.98
CA LYS A 365 -11.58 -14.10 -34.20
C LYS A 365 -10.22 -14.78 -34.05
N ILE A 366 -9.71 -14.78 -32.82
CA ILE A 366 -8.91 -15.87 -32.27
C ILE A 366 -9.42 -16.09 -30.84
N ASP A 367 -10.03 -17.24 -30.58
CA ASP A 367 -10.28 -17.71 -29.22
C ASP A 367 -8.97 -17.63 -28.44
N LYS A 368 -8.92 -16.88 -27.32
CA LYS A 368 -7.94 -17.07 -26.24
C LYS A 368 -8.21 -16.20 -25.01
N VAL A 369 -8.61 -16.90 -23.95
CA VAL A 369 -8.48 -16.62 -22.51
C VAL A 369 -7.47 -15.51 -22.18
N GLU A 370 -7.96 -14.36 -21.72
CA GLU A 370 -7.11 -13.23 -21.33
C GLU A 370 -6.48 -13.40 -19.94
N ASN A 371 -5.18 -13.70 -19.96
CA ASN A 371 -4.10 -13.29 -19.08
C ASN A 371 -4.47 -12.60 -17.75
N LYS A 372 -4.44 -13.37 -16.64
CA LYS A 372 -4.32 -12.84 -15.28
C LYS A 372 -2.93 -13.13 -14.70
N VAL A 373 -1.87 -12.70 -15.39
CA VAL A 373 -0.57 -12.55 -14.72
C VAL A 373 -0.59 -11.23 -13.94
N ARG A 374 -0.55 -11.34 -12.61
CA ARG A 374 -0.27 -10.21 -11.73
C ARG A 374 1.07 -9.61 -12.15
N GLN A 375 1.01 -8.48 -12.86
CA GLN A 375 2.13 -7.56 -13.06
C GLN A 375 2.78 -7.26 -11.70
N ASP A 376 4.10 -7.39 -11.62
CA ASP A 376 4.88 -7.22 -10.39
C ASP A 376 4.74 -5.82 -9.78
N ASP A 377 5.15 -5.70 -8.52
CA ASP A 377 5.13 -4.44 -7.76
C ASP A 377 5.79 -3.28 -8.51
N VAL A 378 6.81 -3.52 -9.35
CA VAL A 378 7.44 -2.48 -10.20
C VAL A 378 6.48 -1.95 -11.27
N PHE A 379 5.70 -2.82 -11.93
CA PHE A 379 4.74 -2.43 -12.96
C PHE A 379 3.46 -1.81 -12.38
N ILE A 380 3.02 -2.29 -11.21
CA ILE A 380 1.92 -1.68 -10.45
C ILE A 380 2.32 -0.28 -9.97
N LEU A 381 3.54 -0.13 -9.46
CA LEU A 381 4.06 1.15 -9.01
C LEU A 381 4.56 2.03 -10.15
N SER A 382 4.66 1.55 -11.39
CA SER A 382 5.04 2.36 -12.56
C SER A 382 3.86 2.62 -13.48
N GLN A 383 2.65 2.78 -12.95
CA GLN A 383 1.48 3.18 -13.74
C GLN A 383 1.52 4.68 -14.01
N LEU A 384 1.15 5.06 -15.23
CA LEU A 384 0.97 6.47 -15.59
C LEU A 384 -0.24 7.03 -14.82
N ILE A 385 -0.09 8.26 -14.33
CA ILE A 385 -1.18 9.06 -13.77
C ILE A 385 -1.90 9.67 -14.97
N THR A 386 -3.02 9.07 -15.38
CA THR A 386 -3.86 9.55 -16.51
C THR A 386 -5.35 9.51 -16.21
N GLY A 387 -5.76 8.98 -15.05
CA GLY A 387 -7.16 8.61 -14.78
C GLY A 387 -8.11 9.75 -14.42
N ASN A 388 -7.60 10.92 -14.01
CA ASN A 388 -8.42 12.05 -13.55
C ASN A 388 -7.93 13.39 -14.15
N LEU A 389 -8.87 14.33 -14.31
CA LEU A 389 -8.56 15.74 -14.55
C LEU A 389 -8.55 16.48 -13.21
N TYR A 390 -7.51 17.29 -12.99
CA TYR A 390 -7.24 18.01 -11.76
C TYR A 390 -7.64 19.47 -11.87
N PHE A 391 -8.22 20.04 -10.83
CA PHE A 391 -8.65 21.44 -10.83
C PHE A 391 -8.42 22.10 -9.47
N ASP A 392 -8.34 23.42 -9.49
CA ASP A 392 -8.31 24.27 -8.30
C ASP A 392 -9.57 25.13 -8.22
N ASN A 393 -9.76 25.78 -7.08
CA ASN A 393 -10.85 26.72 -6.82
C ASN A 393 -10.35 28.18 -6.73
N PRO A 394 -9.73 28.75 -7.79
CA PRO A 394 -9.10 30.07 -7.73
C PRO A 394 -10.08 31.21 -7.48
N LEU A 395 -11.39 30.97 -7.62
CA LEU A 395 -12.44 31.97 -7.48
C LEU A 395 -13.25 31.86 -6.18
N LYS A 396 -12.89 30.94 -5.26
CA LYS A 396 -13.67 30.62 -4.05
C LYS A 396 -14.06 31.84 -3.21
N ASP A 397 -13.16 32.82 -3.09
CA ASP A 397 -13.35 34.02 -2.27
C ASP A 397 -13.40 35.32 -3.10
N THR A 398 -13.90 35.23 -4.34
CA THR A 398 -13.95 36.35 -5.28
C THR A 398 -15.38 36.82 -5.58
N LYS A 399 -15.49 38.04 -6.12
CA LYS A 399 -16.78 38.68 -6.47
C LYS A 399 -17.37 38.25 -7.82
N TYR A 400 -16.69 37.38 -8.59
CA TYR A 400 -17.11 37.05 -9.96
C TYR A 400 -18.49 36.41 -10.03
N PHE A 401 -18.94 35.79 -8.94
CA PHE A 401 -20.22 35.09 -8.87
C PHE A 401 -21.33 35.87 -8.14
N ASP A 402 -21.06 37.12 -7.72
CA ASP A 402 -22.01 37.89 -6.88
C ASP A 402 -23.30 38.29 -7.61
N ASN A 403 -23.25 38.33 -8.94
CA ASN A 403 -24.37 38.66 -9.82
C ASN A 403 -25.22 37.44 -10.21
N LEU A 404 -24.81 36.22 -9.84
CA LEU A 404 -25.61 35.02 -10.09
C LEU A 404 -26.86 35.01 -9.20
N ASP A 405 -27.93 34.35 -9.66
CA ASP A 405 -29.18 34.24 -8.89
C ASP A 405 -28.92 33.56 -7.54
N LYS A 406 -29.04 34.35 -6.47
CA LYS A 406 -28.79 33.93 -5.09
C LYS A 406 -29.86 33.01 -4.53
N ASN A 407 -31.04 33.01 -5.14
CA ASN A 407 -32.19 32.23 -4.69
C ASN A 407 -32.31 30.91 -5.47
N TYR A 408 -31.60 30.75 -6.58
CA TYR A 408 -31.60 29.51 -7.34
C TYR A 408 -30.73 28.45 -6.67
N VAL A 409 -31.38 27.37 -6.23
CA VAL A 409 -30.73 26.18 -5.70
C VAL A 409 -30.68 25.13 -6.79
N VAL A 410 -29.48 24.69 -7.13
CA VAL A 410 -29.27 23.62 -8.09
C VAL A 410 -29.42 22.28 -7.37
N ASP A 411 -30.49 21.56 -7.67
CA ASP A 411 -30.70 20.19 -7.20
C ASP A 411 -30.54 19.24 -8.38
N SER A 412 -29.59 18.31 -8.30
CA SER A 412 -29.37 17.29 -9.33
C SER A 412 -30.57 16.34 -9.52
N GLY A 413 -31.59 16.44 -8.65
CA GLY A 413 -32.83 15.68 -8.72
C GLY A 413 -32.69 14.25 -8.20
N ASN A 414 -31.48 13.87 -7.78
CA ASN A 414 -31.16 12.54 -7.29
C ASN A 414 -31.51 12.42 -5.78
N ARG A 415 -32.80 12.53 -5.46
CA ARG A 415 -33.34 12.46 -4.09
C ARG A 415 -33.15 11.10 -3.40
N THR A 416 -32.60 10.12 -4.11
CA THR A 416 -32.31 8.75 -3.64
C THR A 416 -30.89 8.56 -3.13
N LEU A 417 -29.99 9.53 -3.33
CA LEU A 417 -28.65 9.57 -2.76
C LEU A 417 -28.67 10.43 -1.50
N SER A 418 -28.18 9.90 -0.38
CA SER A 418 -27.95 10.76 0.78
C SER A 418 -26.89 11.80 0.41
N PHE A 419 -27.21 13.08 0.57
CA PHE A 419 -26.28 14.17 0.31
C PHE A 419 -25.00 14.11 1.18
N THR A 420 -24.95 13.25 2.20
CA THR A 420 -23.74 12.95 2.98
C THR A 420 -22.72 12.10 2.23
N ASP A 421 -23.15 11.30 1.27
CA ASP A 421 -22.32 10.25 0.64
C ASP A 421 -21.54 10.81 -0.56
N PHE A 422 -22.02 11.92 -1.14
CA PHE A 422 -21.37 12.67 -2.20
C PHE A 422 -21.55 14.18 -1.94
N PRO A 423 -20.58 14.84 -1.27
CA PRO A 423 -20.62 16.28 -1.04
C PRO A 423 -20.86 17.07 -2.34
N ALA A 424 -20.30 16.61 -3.46
CA ALA A 424 -20.48 17.19 -4.79
C ALA A 424 -21.92 17.09 -5.34
N CYS A 425 -22.82 16.30 -4.74
CA CYS A 425 -24.21 16.18 -5.18
C CYS A 425 -25.19 16.99 -4.31
N LYS A 426 -24.68 17.65 -3.25
CA LYS A 426 -25.49 18.49 -2.37
C LYS A 426 -26.19 19.60 -3.16
N PRO A 427 -27.47 19.92 -2.84
CA PRO A 427 -28.09 21.09 -3.41
C PRO A 427 -27.29 22.29 -2.93
N CYS A 428 -26.82 23.07 -3.89
CA CYS A 428 -25.98 24.24 -3.64
C CYS A 428 -26.52 25.40 -4.45
N SER A 429 -26.20 26.62 -4.01
CA SER A 429 -26.52 27.80 -4.81
C SER A 429 -25.69 27.82 -6.11
N LEU A 430 -26.14 28.55 -7.14
CA LEU A 430 -25.33 28.75 -8.36
C LEU A 430 -23.93 29.29 -8.04
N ALA A 431 -23.85 30.22 -7.09
CA ALA A 431 -22.59 30.82 -6.67
C ALA A 431 -21.68 29.82 -5.94
N GLU A 432 -22.23 28.95 -5.10
CA GLU A 432 -21.49 27.91 -4.39
C GLU A 432 -20.95 26.84 -5.34
N CYS A 433 -21.80 26.34 -6.25
CA CYS A 433 -21.40 25.42 -7.32
C CYS A 433 -20.22 25.96 -8.14
N ALA A 434 -20.28 27.24 -8.49
CA ALA A 434 -19.22 27.91 -9.25
C ALA A 434 -17.95 28.18 -8.42
N ARG A 435 -18.08 28.52 -7.13
CA ARG A 435 -16.91 28.73 -6.25
C ARG A 435 -16.12 27.46 -5.98
N GLU A 436 -16.79 26.32 -5.91
CA GLU A 436 -16.18 25.02 -5.61
C GLU A 436 -15.83 24.21 -6.86
N PHE A 437 -16.03 24.77 -8.06
CA PHE A 437 -15.88 24.10 -9.35
C PHE A 437 -16.48 22.68 -9.34
N ASN A 438 -17.74 22.59 -8.94
CA ASN A 438 -18.41 21.30 -8.83
C ASN A 438 -18.80 20.78 -10.22
N GLU A 439 -17.88 20.08 -10.88
CA GLU A 439 -18.00 19.60 -12.26
C GLU A 439 -19.30 18.79 -12.48
N PHE A 440 -19.70 17.97 -11.52
CA PHE A 440 -20.91 17.16 -11.61
C PHE A 440 -22.18 18.02 -11.72
N ILE A 441 -22.31 19.02 -10.84
CA ILE A 441 -23.44 19.95 -10.85
C ILE A 441 -23.39 20.86 -12.09
N LEU A 442 -22.20 21.27 -12.53
CA LEU A 442 -22.02 22.05 -13.76
C LEU A 442 -22.45 21.25 -15.00
N SER A 443 -22.10 19.96 -15.08
CA SER A 443 -22.58 19.04 -16.13
C SER A 443 -24.10 18.86 -16.09
N HIS A 444 -24.69 18.81 -14.88
CA HIS A 444 -26.14 18.78 -14.72
C HIS A 444 -26.81 20.08 -15.23
N LEU A 445 -26.25 21.24 -14.88
CA LEU A 445 -26.72 22.55 -15.37
C LEU A 445 -26.62 22.63 -16.89
N PHE A 446 -25.53 22.19 -17.49
CA PHE A 446 -25.39 22.16 -18.94
C PHE A 446 -26.57 21.42 -19.62
N LYS A 447 -27.01 20.31 -19.03
CA LYS A 447 -28.13 19.49 -19.56
C LYS A 447 -29.51 20.04 -19.24
N LYS A 448 -29.72 20.67 -18.08
CA LYS A 448 -31.06 21.04 -17.58
C LYS A 448 -31.35 22.54 -17.61
N ASN A 449 -30.33 23.37 -17.50
CA ASN A 449 -30.43 24.82 -17.53
C ASN A 449 -29.17 25.45 -18.14
N ILE A 450 -29.09 25.37 -19.47
CA ILE A 450 -27.93 25.83 -20.25
C ILE A 450 -27.63 27.33 -20.06
N GLN A 451 -28.64 28.15 -19.75
CA GLN A 451 -28.43 29.58 -19.51
C GLN A 451 -27.58 29.81 -18.26
N PHE A 452 -27.93 29.18 -17.13
CA PHE A 452 -27.13 29.32 -15.90
C PHE A 452 -25.73 28.72 -16.03
N TYR A 453 -25.59 27.62 -16.78
CA TYR A 453 -24.28 27.09 -17.14
C TYR A 453 -23.45 28.13 -17.90
N ASN A 454 -24.03 28.77 -18.92
CA ASN A 454 -23.35 29.80 -19.71
C ASN A 454 -23.00 31.05 -18.89
N ASP A 455 -23.87 31.46 -17.96
CA ASP A 455 -23.62 32.58 -17.06
C ASP A 455 -22.40 32.29 -16.15
N ILE A 456 -22.32 31.08 -15.57
CA ILE A 456 -21.16 30.64 -14.78
C ILE A 456 -19.89 30.60 -15.64
N LYS A 457 -19.98 30.02 -16.85
CA LYS A 457 -18.84 29.96 -17.78
C LYS A 457 -18.37 31.36 -18.18
N ALA A 458 -19.28 32.32 -18.37
CA ALA A 458 -18.94 33.71 -18.64
C ALA A 458 -18.19 34.37 -17.47
N CYS A 459 -18.56 34.06 -16.22
CA CYS A 459 -17.81 34.49 -15.04
C CYS A 459 -16.36 33.96 -15.06
N TYR A 460 -16.15 32.68 -15.39
CA TYR A 460 -14.81 32.12 -15.54
C TYR A 460 -14.01 32.81 -16.65
N VAL A 461 -14.62 33.04 -17.81
CA VAL A 461 -13.98 33.74 -18.92
C VAL A 461 -13.60 35.18 -18.54
N GLN A 462 -14.44 35.87 -17.79
CA GLN A 462 -14.13 37.22 -17.31
C GLN A 462 -12.96 37.21 -16.31
N ALA A 463 -12.96 36.27 -15.36
CA ALA A 463 -11.86 36.12 -14.41
C ALA A 463 -10.52 35.82 -15.09
N TYR A 464 -10.53 35.02 -16.16
CA TYR A 464 -9.36 34.79 -16.99
C TYR A 464 -8.88 36.09 -17.67
N LYS A 465 -9.79 36.88 -18.27
CA LYS A 465 -9.45 38.19 -18.87
C LYS A 465 -8.85 39.16 -17.87
N ASP A 466 -9.27 39.07 -16.62
CA ASP A 466 -8.78 39.89 -15.50
C ASP A 466 -7.45 39.36 -14.92
N GLY A 467 -6.88 38.28 -15.51
CA GLY A 467 -5.52 37.79 -15.23
C GLY A 467 -5.44 36.51 -14.39
N ILE A 468 -6.56 35.93 -13.98
CA ILE A 468 -6.57 34.71 -13.15
C ILE A 468 -6.38 33.48 -14.05
N CYS A 469 -5.12 33.16 -14.33
CA CYS A 469 -4.77 32.16 -15.34
C CYS A 469 -5.23 30.72 -15.01
N GLU A 470 -5.27 30.33 -13.73
CA GLU A 470 -5.71 28.98 -13.33
C GLU A 470 -7.16 28.67 -13.73
N VAL A 471 -8.00 29.71 -13.88
CA VAL A 471 -9.38 29.54 -14.34
C VAL A 471 -9.46 28.95 -15.76
N ALA A 472 -8.43 29.16 -16.59
CA ALA A 472 -8.37 28.54 -17.92
C ALA A 472 -8.32 27.00 -17.85
N ASN A 473 -7.74 26.41 -16.79
CA ASN A 473 -7.76 24.96 -16.57
C ASN A 473 -9.21 24.47 -16.38
N ASN A 474 -9.95 25.15 -15.50
CA ASN A 474 -11.35 24.87 -15.19
C ASN A 474 -12.25 25.00 -16.44
N ILE A 475 -12.04 26.04 -17.26
CA ILE A 475 -12.77 26.19 -18.55
C ILE A 475 -12.46 25.01 -19.48
N GLY A 476 -11.20 24.60 -19.58
CA GLY A 476 -10.79 23.44 -20.38
C GLY A 476 -11.48 22.15 -19.95
N ILE A 477 -11.59 21.89 -18.65
CA ILE A 477 -12.28 20.72 -18.09
C ILE A 477 -13.78 20.74 -18.45
N LEU A 478 -14.45 21.88 -18.31
CA LEU A 478 -15.86 22.01 -18.68
C LEU A 478 -16.10 21.72 -20.17
N LEU A 479 -15.24 22.22 -21.05
CA LEU A 479 -15.32 21.96 -22.48
C LEU A 479 -15.13 20.47 -22.79
N LEU A 480 -14.19 19.80 -22.12
CA LEU A 480 -13.91 18.39 -22.30
C LEU A 480 -15.06 17.50 -21.78
N ASN A 481 -15.45 17.69 -20.52
CA ASN A 481 -16.35 16.75 -19.82
C ASN A 481 -17.84 17.10 -19.96
N CYS A 482 -18.19 18.37 -20.15
CA CYS A 482 -19.59 18.80 -20.26
C CYS A 482 -20.00 19.04 -21.73
N GLU A 483 -19.23 19.84 -22.46
CA GLU A 483 -19.58 20.26 -23.83
C GLU A 483 -19.11 19.28 -24.90
N ASN A 484 -18.26 18.31 -24.53
CA ASN A 484 -17.64 17.35 -25.45
C ASN A 484 -16.89 18.02 -26.62
N ASN A 485 -16.22 19.15 -26.34
CA ASN A 485 -15.45 19.93 -27.30
C ASN A 485 -13.95 19.82 -26.98
N ILE A 486 -13.32 18.77 -27.53
CA ILE A 486 -11.94 18.42 -27.24
C ILE A 486 -10.96 19.50 -27.73
N ASP A 487 -11.16 20.03 -28.94
CA ASP A 487 -10.23 20.98 -29.55
C ASP A 487 -10.14 22.29 -28.75
N GLU A 488 -11.29 22.88 -28.41
CA GLU A 488 -11.32 24.12 -27.64
C GLU A 488 -10.92 23.84 -26.18
N GLY A 489 -11.33 22.71 -25.60
CA GLY A 489 -10.91 22.31 -24.25
C GLY A 489 -9.39 22.19 -24.12
N MET A 490 -8.74 21.53 -25.08
CA MET A 490 -7.29 21.40 -25.17
C MET A 490 -6.60 22.74 -25.36
N ARG A 491 -7.19 23.67 -26.11
CA ARG A 491 -6.67 25.03 -26.26
C ARG A 491 -6.63 25.77 -24.91
N TRP A 492 -7.70 25.68 -24.12
CA TRP A 492 -7.77 26.30 -22.79
C TRP A 492 -6.81 25.66 -21.79
N LEU A 493 -6.68 24.33 -21.78
CA LEU A 493 -5.68 23.65 -20.95
C LEU A 493 -4.26 24.07 -21.31
N ARG A 494 -3.91 24.14 -22.61
CA ARG A 494 -2.58 24.60 -23.05
C ARG A 494 -2.31 26.05 -22.66
N LEU A 495 -3.33 26.91 -22.70
CA LEU A 495 -3.23 28.30 -22.28
C LEU A 495 -2.93 28.41 -20.78
N ALA A 496 -3.65 27.67 -19.94
CA ALA A 496 -3.38 27.59 -18.51
C ALA A 496 -1.97 27.05 -18.22
N ALA A 497 -1.57 25.96 -18.89
CA ALA A 497 -0.24 25.37 -18.73
C ALA A 497 0.88 26.34 -19.12
N SER A 498 0.71 27.10 -20.20
CA SER A 498 1.69 28.12 -20.62
C SER A 498 1.86 29.29 -19.64
N ASN A 499 0.88 29.48 -18.75
CA ASN A 499 0.94 30.45 -17.65
C ASN A 499 1.37 29.82 -16.31
N GLY A 500 1.87 28.57 -16.33
CA GLY A 500 2.44 27.90 -15.16
C GLY A 500 1.47 27.01 -14.37
N SER A 501 0.25 26.75 -14.85
CA SER A 501 -0.68 25.83 -14.19
C SER A 501 -0.19 24.38 -14.23
N LYS A 502 0.17 23.83 -13.08
CA LYS A 502 0.63 22.43 -12.94
C LYS A 502 -0.48 21.42 -13.16
N ASN A 503 -1.71 21.76 -12.78
CA ASN A 503 -2.90 20.95 -13.02
C ASN A 503 -3.21 20.88 -14.53
N ALA A 504 -3.16 22.02 -15.22
CA ALA A 504 -3.36 22.03 -16.66
C ALA A 504 -2.28 21.28 -17.44
N MET A 505 -1.02 21.31 -16.97
CA MET A 505 0.05 20.48 -17.53
C MET A 505 -0.30 18.99 -17.48
N GLN A 506 -0.70 18.50 -16.30
CA GLN A 506 -1.08 17.11 -16.14
C GLN A 506 -2.33 16.75 -16.97
N ASN A 507 -3.34 17.61 -16.97
CA ASN A 507 -4.59 17.39 -17.71
C ASN A 507 -4.35 17.31 -19.22
N THR A 508 -3.50 18.19 -19.75
CA THR A 508 -3.13 18.17 -21.18
C THR A 508 -2.49 16.83 -21.55
N PHE A 509 -1.57 16.32 -20.72
CA PHE A 509 -0.99 15.00 -20.93
C PHE A 509 -2.04 13.87 -20.84
N SER A 510 -2.88 13.87 -19.81
CA SER A 510 -3.94 12.86 -19.62
C SER A 510 -4.87 12.77 -20.83
N VAL A 511 -5.28 13.92 -21.39
CA VAL A 511 -6.16 13.97 -22.57
C VAL A 511 -5.46 13.43 -23.82
N LEU A 512 -4.25 13.91 -24.14
CA LEU A 512 -3.49 13.42 -25.30
C LEU A 512 -3.24 11.91 -25.22
N TRP A 513 -2.88 11.43 -24.03
CA TRP A 513 -2.67 10.01 -23.80
C TRP A 513 -3.98 9.21 -23.94
N GLY A 514 -5.08 9.73 -23.40
CA GLY A 514 -6.40 9.08 -23.42
C GLY A 514 -7.00 8.94 -24.82
N ILE A 515 -6.75 9.89 -25.71
CA ILE A 515 -7.20 9.82 -27.12
C ILE A 515 -6.26 8.98 -28.01
N GLY A 516 -5.16 8.46 -27.46
CA GLY A 516 -4.19 7.63 -28.18
C GLY A 516 -3.15 8.42 -28.98
N ASP A 517 -3.06 9.74 -28.80
CA ASP A 517 -2.07 10.59 -29.46
C ASP A 517 -0.74 10.61 -28.67
N PHE A 518 -0.09 9.44 -28.63
CA PHE A 518 1.05 9.22 -27.75
C PHE A 518 2.30 10.03 -28.14
N GLU A 519 2.49 10.31 -29.43
CA GLU A 519 3.62 11.09 -29.93
C GLU A 519 3.58 12.51 -29.37
N HIS A 520 2.46 13.21 -29.59
CA HIS A 520 2.29 14.56 -29.05
C HIS A 520 2.19 14.57 -27.52
N ALA A 521 1.64 13.54 -26.88
CA ALA A 521 1.64 13.43 -25.42
C ALA A 521 3.07 13.43 -24.85
N ILE A 522 3.98 12.67 -25.47
CA ILE A 522 5.36 12.55 -25.01
C ILE A 522 6.16 13.80 -25.33
N GLU A 523 6.00 14.38 -26.52
CA GLU A 523 6.63 15.67 -26.87
C GLU A 523 6.22 16.77 -25.89
N TYR A 524 4.92 16.82 -25.57
CA TYR A 524 4.39 17.76 -24.60
C TYR A 524 5.01 17.53 -23.21
N LEU A 525 5.08 16.29 -22.75
CA LEU A 525 5.64 15.93 -21.46
C LEU A 525 7.13 16.31 -21.35
N LEU A 526 7.91 16.05 -22.41
CA LEU A 526 9.32 16.45 -22.48
C LEU A 526 9.49 17.97 -22.39
N LYS A 527 8.60 18.73 -23.04
CA LYS A 527 8.61 20.19 -22.99
C LYS A 527 8.32 20.70 -21.57
N VAL A 528 7.20 20.31 -20.96
CA VAL A 528 6.78 20.85 -19.65
C VAL A 528 7.67 20.39 -18.49
N CYS A 529 8.27 19.20 -18.60
CA CYS A 529 9.25 18.70 -17.64
C CYS A 529 10.65 19.32 -17.81
N GLY A 530 10.90 20.04 -18.91
CA GLY A 530 12.12 20.80 -19.13
C GLY A 530 12.08 22.23 -18.58
N GLU A 531 10.90 22.71 -18.17
CA GLU A 531 10.70 24.05 -17.62
C GLU A 531 10.86 24.08 -16.08
N PRO A 532 11.23 25.22 -15.46
CA PRO A 532 11.49 25.29 -14.01
C PRO A 532 10.29 24.97 -13.11
N CYS A 533 9.06 25.06 -13.63
CA CYS A 533 7.82 24.94 -12.88
C CYS A 533 7.02 23.69 -13.25
N SER A 534 7.69 22.56 -13.46
CA SER A 534 7.03 21.30 -13.85
C SER A 534 6.07 20.77 -12.79
N SER A 535 5.00 20.13 -13.28
CA SER A 535 4.10 19.32 -12.46
C SER A 535 4.77 18.03 -12.00
N ILE A 536 4.65 17.71 -10.69
CA ILE A 536 5.21 16.47 -10.12
C ILE A 536 4.59 15.21 -10.75
N ARG A 537 3.31 15.28 -11.15
CA ARG A 537 2.58 14.20 -11.85
C ARG A 537 3.13 14.00 -13.27
N CYS A 538 3.51 15.09 -13.94
CA CYS A 538 4.18 15.01 -15.24
C CYS A 538 5.61 14.44 -15.13
N LEU A 539 6.37 14.85 -14.11
CA LEU A 539 7.70 14.28 -13.84
C LEU A 539 7.60 12.77 -13.58
N TRP A 540 6.58 12.34 -12.83
CA TRP A 540 6.29 10.92 -12.58
C TRP A 540 6.03 10.17 -13.89
N ASN A 541 5.11 10.68 -14.71
CA ASN A 541 4.77 10.05 -15.99
C ASN A 541 6.00 9.94 -16.90
N LEU A 542 6.84 10.97 -16.94
CA LEU A 542 8.05 10.95 -17.76
C LEU A 542 9.08 9.96 -17.23
N ALA A 543 9.24 9.87 -15.90
CA ALA A 543 10.12 8.91 -15.27
C ALA A 543 9.71 7.47 -15.60
N VAL A 544 8.42 7.16 -15.48
CA VAL A 544 7.84 5.87 -15.82
C VAL A 544 8.09 5.52 -17.29
N LEU A 545 7.86 6.46 -18.21
CA LEU A 545 8.10 6.25 -19.65
C LEU A 545 9.58 5.95 -19.94
N TYR A 546 10.51 6.62 -19.27
CA TYR A 546 11.94 6.31 -19.39
C TYR A 546 12.31 4.93 -18.83
N ILE A 547 11.69 4.51 -17.72
CA ILE A 547 11.95 3.22 -17.08
C ILE A 547 11.41 2.06 -17.93
N LEU A 548 10.18 2.19 -18.43
CA LEU A 548 9.51 1.11 -19.16
C LEU A 548 9.95 1.02 -20.63
N GLY A 549 10.23 2.16 -21.29
CA GLY A 549 10.56 2.20 -22.71
C GLY A 549 9.51 1.47 -23.56
N LYS A 550 9.96 0.58 -24.47
CA LYS A 550 9.09 -0.24 -25.34
C LYS A 550 8.02 -1.08 -24.61
N LEU A 551 8.16 -1.33 -23.31
CA LEU A 551 7.20 -2.12 -22.53
C LEU A 551 5.90 -1.35 -22.25
N GLN A 552 5.94 -0.01 -22.29
CA GLN A 552 4.73 0.79 -22.19
C GLN A 552 4.11 0.96 -23.57
N LYS A 553 2.89 0.44 -23.75
CA LYS A 553 2.14 0.61 -25.00
C LYS A 553 1.98 2.10 -25.32
N GLY A 554 2.23 2.48 -26.57
CA GLY A 554 2.20 3.86 -27.06
C GLY A 554 3.49 4.66 -26.80
N ASN A 555 4.45 4.14 -26.05
CA ASN A 555 5.65 4.89 -25.70
C ASN A 555 6.61 5.07 -26.90
N THR A 556 6.81 6.32 -27.33
CA THR A 556 7.75 6.68 -28.39
C THR A 556 9.20 6.79 -27.91
N LEU A 557 9.45 6.77 -26.59
CA LEU A 557 10.79 6.64 -26.00
C LEU A 557 11.23 5.17 -26.05
N ILE A 558 11.55 4.68 -27.25
CA ILE A 558 11.81 3.24 -27.52
C ILE A 558 12.96 2.69 -26.65
N LYS A 559 13.98 3.51 -26.37
CA LYS A 559 15.14 3.11 -25.57
C LYS A 559 14.87 3.36 -24.08
N LYS A 560 14.91 2.29 -23.28
CA LYS A 560 14.91 2.39 -21.82
C LYS A 560 16.09 3.23 -21.33
N ASP A 561 15.82 4.16 -20.43
CA ASP A 561 16.81 4.99 -19.73
C ASP A 561 16.48 5.06 -18.24
N VAL A 562 16.78 3.97 -17.53
CA VAL A 562 16.50 3.83 -16.10
C VAL A 562 17.23 4.90 -15.28
N CYS A 563 18.43 5.31 -15.70
CA CYS A 563 19.19 6.36 -15.01
C CYS A 563 18.47 7.71 -15.07
N LYS A 564 17.95 8.08 -16.26
CA LYS A 564 17.17 9.30 -16.42
C LYS A 564 15.83 9.22 -15.68
N GLY A 565 15.16 8.08 -15.73
CA GLY A 565 13.95 7.81 -14.94
C GLY A 565 14.19 7.98 -13.44
N VAL A 566 15.23 7.35 -12.89
CA VAL A 566 15.61 7.48 -11.47
C VAL A 566 16.00 8.92 -11.12
N SER A 567 16.66 9.65 -12.02
CA SER A 567 16.97 11.06 -11.80
C SER A 567 15.68 11.90 -11.62
N LEU A 568 14.68 11.69 -12.48
CA LEU A 568 13.38 12.35 -12.36
C LEU A 568 12.64 11.93 -11.09
N LEU A 569 12.68 10.65 -10.71
CA LEU A 569 12.11 10.20 -9.43
C LEU A 569 12.80 10.85 -8.23
N ASN A 570 14.12 11.04 -8.24
CA ASN A 570 14.80 11.77 -7.17
C ASN A 570 14.42 13.26 -7.14
N GLN A 571 14.19 13.89 -8.30
CA GLN A 571 13.66 15.26 -8.34
C GLN A 571 12.27 15.36 -7.68
N ILE A 572 11.41 14.35 -7.86
CA ILE A 572 10.11 14.22 -7.17
C ILE A 572 10.31 14.06 -5.65
N ILE A 573 11.29 13.24 -5.24
CA ILE A 573 11.60 12.98 -3.83
C ILE A 573 12.10 14.24 -3.11
N ASP A 574 12.94 15.01 -3.77
CA ASP A 574 13.59 16.21 -3.23
C ASP A 574 12.73 17.48 -3.43
N TYR A 575 11.54 17.35 -4.02
CA TYR A 575 10.64 18.46 -4.33
C TYR A 575 10.18 19.14 -3.03
N ASN A 576 10.53 20.41 -2.79
CA ASN A 576 10.49 21.03 -1.45
C ASN A 576 9.46 22.18 -1.31
N VAL A 577 8.30 22.09 -1.97
CA VAL A 577 7.29 23.16 -1.97
C VAL A 577 6.08 22.80 -1.10
N LEU A 578 5.68 23.73 -0.23
CA LEU A 578 4.37 23.76 0.43
C LEU A 578 3.32 24.19 -0.61
N GLU A 579 2.68 23.22 -1.26
CA GLU A 579 1.55 23.46 -2.16
C GLU A 579 0.23 23.19 -1.45
N SER A 580 -0.88 23.68 -2.02
CA SER A 580 -2.23 23.53 -1.47
C SER A 580 -2.71 22.07 -1.31
N ASP A 581 -2.08 21.13 -2.03
CA ASP A 581 -2.42 19.70 -2.04
C ASP A 581 -1.30 18.82 -1.43
N GLU A 582 -0.91 19.09 -0.17
CA GLU A 582 0.19 18.36 0.51
C GLU A 582 0.02 16.83 0.52
N GLU A 583 -1.22 16.33 0.62
CA GLU A 583 -1.49 14.89 0.76
C GLU A 583 -1.26 14.12 -0.55
N GLU A 584 -1.77 14.60 -1.68
CA GLU A 584 -1.62 13.92 -2.97
C GLU A 584 -0.18 14.03 -3.50
N ILE A 585 0.48 15.17 -3.26
CA ILE A 585 1.89 15.36 -3.60
C ILE A 585 2.78 14.43 -2.77
N GLU A 586 2.50 14.25 -1.48
CA GLU A 586 3.23 13.27 -0.66
C GLU A 586 2.95 11.83 -1.11
N GLU A 587 1.75 11.51 -1.60
CA GLU A 587 1.48 10.18 -2.18
C GLU A 587 2.38 9.89 -3.38
N VAL A 588 2.50 10.83 -4.33
CA VAL A 588 3.40 10.69 -5.49
C VAL A 588 4.86 10.59 -5.04
N ARG A 589 5.25 11.35 -4.02
CA ARG A 589 6.59 11.29 -3.42
C ARG A 589 6.89 9.93 -2.80
N MET A 590 5.95 9.36 -2.06
CA MET A 590 6.07 8.02 -1.47
C MET A 590 6.17 6.94 -2.55
N LYS A 591 5.35 7.03 -3.61
CA LYS A 591 5.45 6.13 -4.77
C LYS A 591 6.83 6.22 -5.42
N ALA A 592 7.39 7.42 -5.59
CA ALA A 592 8.73 7.62 -6.13
C ALA A 592 9.82 7.00 -5.23
N LYS A 593 9.76 7.21 -3.90
CA LYS A 593 10.69 6.57 -2.94
C LYS A 593 10.65 5.05 -3.04
N SER A 594 9.45 4.48 -3.11
CA SER A 594 9.25 3.03 -3.23
C SER A 594 9.84 2.49 -4.55
N LEU A 595 9.51 3.13 -5.67
CA LEU A 595 9.98 2.71 -6.99
C LEU A 595 11.51 2.84 -7.12
N VAL A 596 12.13 3.90 -6.60
CA VAL A 596 13.60 4.03 -6.53
C VAL A 596 14.21 2.91 -5.68
N GLY A 597 13.59 2.56 -4.55
CA GLY A 597 14.01 1.44 -3.72
C GLY A 597 14.02 0.13 -4.50
N LEU A 598 12.92 -0.19 -5.19
CA LEU A 598 12.79 -1.41 -6.00
C LEU A 598 13.80 -1.47 -7.15
N ILE A 599 14.05 -0.34 -7.82
CA ILE A 599 15.04 -0.26 -8.90
C ILE A 599 16.48 -0.44 -8.38
N LYS A 600 16.77 0.00 -7.15
CA LYS A 600 18.10 -0.20 -6.52
C LYS A 600 18.31 -1.62 -5.99
N ASP A 601 17.21 -2.30 -5.66
CA ASP A 601 17.22 -3.63 -5.04
C ASP A 601 17.32 -4.77 -6.07
N SER A 602 16.92 -4.54 -7.33
CA SER A 602 16.90 -5.59 -8.36
C SER A 602 17.23 -5.03 -9.76
N ASN A 603 17.06 -5.83 -10.81
CA ASN A 603 17.24 -5.44 -12.20
C ASN A 603 16.20 -6.13 -13.11
N GLU A 604 16.22 -5.84 -14.41
CA GLU A 604 15.22 -6.37 -15.35
C GLU A 604 15.17 -7.91 -15.39
N TYR A 605 16.31 -8.59 -15.22
CA TYR A 605 16.37 -10.05 -15.17
C TYR A 605 15.80 -10.57 -13.86
N GLY A 606 16.13 -9.93 -12.74
CA GLY A 606 15.58 -10.22 -11.43
C GLY A 606 14.05 -10.10 -11.39
N TRP A 607 13.48 -9.03 -11.96
CA TRP A 607 12.03 -8.84 -12.00
C TRP A 607 11.33 -9.98 -12.77
N ILE A 608 11.80 -10.31 -13.98
CA ILE A 608 11.22 -11.40 -14.79
C ILE A 608 11.43 -12.76 -14.11
N GLY A 609 12.59 -13.00 -13.50
CA GLY A 609 12.85 -14.20 -12.72
C GLY A 609 11.88 -14.36 -11.56
N CYS A 610 11.63 -13.28 -10.82
CA CYS A 610 10.69 -13.26 -9.69
C CYS A 610 9.26 -13.58 -10.16
N ALA A 611 8.80 -12.94 -11.23
CA ALA A 611 7.50 -13.20 -11.85
C ALA A 611 7.34 -14.67 -12.23
N PHE A 612 8.32 -15.21 -12.95
CA PHE A 612 8.33 -16.59 -13.40
C PHE A 612 8.33 -17.57 -12.23
N HIS A 613 9.12 -17.34 -11.19
CA HIS A 613 9.18 -18.25 -10.03
C HIS A 613 7.92 -18.21 -9.18
N ARG A 614 7.30 -17.02 -9.03
CA ARG A 614 6.00 -16.89 -8.37
C ARG A 614 4.93 -17.67 -9.12
N TYR A 615 4.96 -17.58 -10.45
CA TYR A 615 4.11 -18.37 -11.32
C TYR A 615 4.36 -19.89 -11.09
N LEU A 616 5.61 -20.36 -11.12
CA LEU A 616 5.92 -21.79 -10.88
C LEU A 616 5.42 -22.29 -9.52
N LYS A 617 5.58 -21.48 -8.46
CA LYS A 617 5.11 -21.82 -7.11
C LYS A 617 3.58 -21.86 -6.98
N SER A 618 2.85 -21.20 -7.87
CA SER A 618 1.38 -21.22 -7.86
C SER A 618 0.78 -22.50 -8.48
N LEU A 619 1.58 -23.28 -9.21
CA LEU A 619 1.11 -24.45 -9.94
C LEU A 619 0.84 -25.63 -9.01
N HIS A 620 -0.36 -26.20 -9.13
CA HIS A 620 -0.78 -27.41 -8.42
C HIS A 620 -1.44 -28.38 -9.41
N GLU A 621 -1.34 -29.69 -9.16
CA GLU A 621 -1.93 -30.72 -10.04
C GLU A 621 -3.45 -30.55 -10.18
N GLU A 622 -4.13 -30.14 -9.12
CA GLU A 622 -5.60 -29.97 -9.08
C GLU A 622 -6.11 -28.74 -9.84
N THR A 623 -5.26 -27.75 -10.11
CA THR A 623 -5.65 -26.48 -10.77
C THR A 623 -5.36 -26.47 -12.27
N MET A 624 -4.79 -27.55 -12.82
CA MET A 624 -4.36 -27.64 -14.22
C MET A 624 -5.47 -28.23 -15.13
N PRO A 625 -5.85 -27.55 -16.21
CA PRO A 625 -6.74 -28.12 -17.22
C PRO A 625 -6.11 -29.36 -17.87
N PRO A 626 -6.87 -30.44 -18.16
CA PRO A 626 -6.36 -31.68 -18.76
C PRO A 626 -5.60 -31.48 -20.09
N ASP A 627 -5.94 -30.41 -20.83
CA ASP A 627 -5.38 -30.10 -22.14
C ASP A 627 -4.30 -29.00 -22.12
N GLY A 628 -3.95 -28.48 -20.94
CA GLY A 628 -2.67 -27.83 -20.63
C GLY A 628 -2.19 -26.74 -21.58
N TYR A 629 -2.99 -25.70 -21.83
CA TYR A 629 -2.50 -24.46 -22.45
C TYR A 629 -2.16 -23.44 -21.38
N ASN A 630 -0.96 -22.87 -21.46
CA ASN A 630 -0.41 -22.02 -20.42
C ASN A 630 -0.14 -20.61 -20.95
N HIS A 631 -1.21 -19.82 -21.12
CA HIS A 631 -1.12 -18.43 -21.58
C HIS A 631 -0.27 -17.55 -20.66
N ASP A 632 -0.30 -17.85 -19.35
CA ASP A 632 0.44 -17.10 -18.33
C ASP A 632 1.96 -17.27 -18.42
N VAL A 633 2.46 -18.48 -18.77
CA VAL A 633 3.91 -18.67 -18.98
C VAL A 633 4.40 -17.91 -20.22
N LEU A 634 3.58 -17.91 -21.28
CA LEU A 634 3.95 -17.29 -22.56
C LEU A 634 3.97 -15.76 -22.47
N SER A 635 3.17 -15.16 -21.59
CA SER A 635 3.23 -13.71 -21.34
C SER A 635 4.43 -13.30 -20.48
N ILE A 636 4.96 -14.21 -19.64
CA ILE A 636 6.19 -13.97 -18.86
C ILE A 636 7.44 -14.25 -19.70
N LEU A 637 7.40 -15.29 -20.56
CA LEU A 637 8.49 -15.70 -21.45
C LEU A 637 8.22 -15.24 -22.89
N ASP A 638 7.96 -13.94 -23.05
CA ASP A 638 7.47 -13.30 -24.28
C ASP A 638 8.49 -13.22 -25.42
N GLU A 639 9.78 -13.42 -25.15
CA GLU A 639 10.84 -13.46 -26.16
C GLU A 639 11.04 -14.89 -26.71
N LEU A 640 10.28 -15.88 -26.22
CA LEU A 640 10.32 -17.28 -26.66
C LEU A 640 9.09 -17.64 -27.50
N THR A 641 9.34 -18.45 -28.52
CA THR A 641 8.32 -19.05 -29.38
C THR A 641 8.40 -20.57 -29.29
N PHE A 642 7.24 -21.23 -29.32
CA PHE A 642 7.15 -22.68 -29.13
C PHE A 642 6.45 -23.32 -30.33
N ASN A 643 7.02 -24.39 -30.87
CA ASN A 643 6.39 -25.19 -31.92
C ASN A 643 5.65 -26.39 -31.30
N GLY A 644 4.53 -26.12 -30.63
CA GLY A 644 3.71 -27.08 -29.89
C GLY A 644 3.14 -26.49 -28.60
N ILE A 645 2.49 -27.32 -27.79
CA ILE A 645 1.88 -26.88 -26.51
C ILE A 645 2.87 -27.16 -25.37
N LEU A 646 3.24 -26.12 -24.62
CA LEU A 646 4.10 -26.24 -23.44
C LEU A 646 3.29 -26.84 -22.27
N LYS A 647 3.64 -28.05 -21.85
CA LYS A 647 3.01 -28.80 -20.75
C LYS A 647 4.01 -29.10 -19.63
N ILE A 648 3.49 -29.48 -18.47
CA ILE A 648 4.27 -29.86 -17.30
C ILE A 648 4.04 -31.33 -16.99
N TYR A 649 5.13 -32.05 -16.74
CA TYR A 649 5.10 -33.33 -16.05
C TYR A 649 5.30 -33.04 -14.57
N PHE A 650 4.32 -33.40 -13.74
CA PHE A 650 4.45 -33.30 -12.29
C PHE A 650 5.12 -34.54 -11.71
N ALA A 651 5.99 -34.32 -10.72
CA ALA A 651 6.74 -35.36 -10.02
C ALA A 651 5.78 -36.37 -9.39
N GLN A 652 6.00 -37.65 -9.66
CA GLN A 652 5.18 -38.72 -9.10
C GLN A 652 5.74 -39.21 -7.76
N HIS A 653 4.84 -39.62 -6.85
CA HIS A 653 5.20 -40.26 -5.58
C HIS A 653 5.64 -41.72 -5.78
N VAL A 654 6.73 -41.92 -6.52
CA VAL A 654 7.24 -43.25 -6.89
C VAL A 654 8.74 -43.39 -6.60
N SER A 655 9.14 -44.59 -6.18
CA SER A 655 10.56 -44.95 -5.97
C SER A 655 11.31 -44.00 -5.03
N ILE A 656 12.60 -43.78 -5.27
CA ILE A 656 13.53 -42.97 -4.47
C ILE A 656 13.37 -41.45 -4.67
N GLY A 657 12.43 -41.00 -5.50
CA GLY A 657 12.18 -39.59 -5.76
C GLY A 657 12.05 -39.25 -7.25
N ASP A 658 11.39 -38.14 -7.54
CA ASP A 658 11.10 -37.67 -8.90
C ASP A 658 11.05 -36.13 -8.95
N ASN A 659 11.20 -35.54 -10.14
CA ASN A 659 11.19 -34.09 -10.35
C ASN A 659 10.19 -33.70 -11.42
N SER A 660 9.48 -32.60 -11.20
CA SER A 660 8.64 -31.99 -12.22
C SER A 660 9.48 -31.30 -13.30
N TRP A 661 8.99 -31.27 -14.54
CA TRP A 661 9.70 -30.63 -15.66
C TRP A 661 8.75 -30.26 -16.80
N PHE A 662 9.11 -29.23 -17.58
CA PHE A 662 8.39 -28.82 -18.77
C PHE A 662 8.68 -29.73 -19.96
N TYR A 663 7.69 -29.94 -20.83
CA TYR A 663 7.85 -30.58 -22.13
C TYR A 663 6.95 -29.93 -23.19
N ILE A 664 7.31 -30.08 -24.47
CA ILE A 664 6.48 -29.59 -25.60
C ILE A 664 5.73 -30.78 -26.20
N ASP A 665 4.41 -30.72 -26.13
CA ASP A 665 3.51 -31.65 -26.81
C ASP A 665 3.33 -31.23 -28.27
N THR A 666 3.61 -32.17 -29.18
CA THR A 666 3.55 -31.98 -30.64
C THR A 666 2.49 -32.86 -31.30
N GLY A 667 1.64 -33.55 -30.52
CA GLY A 667 0.55 -34.38 -31.03
C GLY A 667 0.95 -35.75 -31.59
N HIS A 668 2.24 -36.11 -31.58
CA HIS A 668 2.71 -37.45 -32.00
C HIS A 668 2.90 -38.40 -30.81
N SER A 669 2.51 -39.66 -31.00
CA SER A 669 2.27 -40.75 -30.02
C SER A 669 3.05 -40.73 -28.68
N LYS A 670 2.37 -41.14 -27.59
CA LYS A 670 2.83 -41.32 -26.19
C LYS A 670 4.11 -42.16 -25.96
N ARG A 671 4.77 -42.69 -27.00
CA ARG A 671 6.02 -43.44 -26.86
C ARG A 671 7.20 -42.47 -26.99
N THR A 672 7.90 -42.29 -25.86
CA THR A 672 9.18 -41.57 -25.66
C THR A 672 9.10 -40.07 -25.37
N LEU A 673 8.47 -39.68 -24.25
CA LEU A 673 8.73 -38.40 -23.59
C LEU A 673 10.18 -38.39 -23.06
N LYS A 674 11.14 -37.85 -23.83
CA LYS A 674 12.53 -37.70 -23.38
C LYS A 674 12.75 -36.29 -22.81
N LYS A 675 13.30 -36.25 -21.59
CA LYS A 675 13.72 -35.04 -20.82
C LYS A 675 14.65 -34.07 -21.59
N ARG A 676 15.24 -34.50 -22.71
CA ARG A 676 16.28 -33.80 -23.49
C ARG A 676 15.78 -32.86 -24.61
N LEU A 677 14.50 -32.87 -24.98
CA LEU A 677 14.00 -32.27 -26.24
C LEU A 677 13.32 -30.89 -26.12
N LEU A 678 13.33 -30.24 -24.94
CA LEU A 678 12.64 -28.96 -24.75
C LEU A 678 13.33 -27.82 -25.50
N ILE A 679 14.64 -27.62 -25.27
CA ILE A 679 15.41 -26.48 -25.79
C ILE A 679 15.52 -26.51 -27.32
N GLU A 680 15.68 -27.71 -27.91
CA GLU A 680 15.81 -27.89 -29.35
C GLU A 680 14.53 -27.50 -30.13
N LYS A 681 13.41 -27.32 -29.42
CA LYS A 681 12.10 -26.99 -29.98
C LYS A 681 11.62 -25.56 -29.63
N VAL A 682 12.43 -24.78 -28.89
CA VAL A 682 12.18 -23.37 -28.60
C VAL A 682 12.80 -22.51 -29.70
N GLY A 683 12.04 -21.58 -30.26
CA GLY A 683 12.53 -20.55 -31.15
C GLY A 683 12.72 -19.23 -30.39
N ALA A 684 13.83 -18.54 -30.60
CA ALA A 684 14.06 -17.22 -30.04
C ALA A 684 15.02 -16.40 -30.92
N THR A 685 14.87 -15.09 -30.90
CA THR A 685 15.89 -14.19 -31.48
C THR A 685 17.06 -14.05 -30.50
N CYS A 686 18.29 -13.87 -31.00
CA CYS A 686 19.44 -13.71 -30.13
C CYS A 686 19.36 -12.35 -29.40
N SER A 687 19.03 -12.38 -28.11
CA SER A 687 18.94 -11.21 -27.26
C SER A 687 19.32 -11.58 -25.81
N LYS A 688 19.67 -10.58 -24.99
CA LYS A 688 19.97 -10.83 -23.56
C LYS A 688 18.75 -11.40 -22.84
N MET A 689 17.57 -10.89 -23.18
CA MET A 689 16.33 -11.30 -22.53
C MET A 689 15.88 -12.69 -22.96
N SER A 690 16.00 -13.04 -24.24
CA SER A 690 15.70 -14.40 -24.68
C SER A 690 16.63 -15.42 -24.03
N ALA A 691 17.93 -15.11 -23.90
CA ALA A 691 18.88 -15.95 -23.17
C ALA A 691 18.48 -16.12 -21.69
N TRP A 692 18.07 -15.04 -21.03
CA TRP A 692 17.57 -15.09 -19.65
C TRP A 692 16.32 -15.97 -19.52
N GLN A 693 15.34 -15.81 -20.41
CA GLN A 693 14.11 -16.59 -20.41
C GLN A 693 14.36 -18.08 -20.72
N ILE A 694 15.29 -18.39 -21.63
CA ILE A 694 15.74 -19.77 -21.88
C ILE A 694 16.33 -20.35 -20.59
N TYR A 695 17.22 -19.62 -19.92
CA TYR A 695 17.81 -20.05 -18.66
C TYR A 695 16.74 -20.37 -17.62
N LEU A 696 15.79 -19.45 -17.37
CA LEU A 696 14.67 -19.66 -16.45
C LEU A 696 13.85 -20.92 -16.80
N LEU A 697 13.50 -21.11 -18.07
CA LEU A 697 12.74 -22.28 -18.52
C LEU A 697 13.52 -23.58 -18.28
N THR A 698 14.84 -23.56 -18.48
CA THR A 698 15.70 -24.74 -18.34
C THR A 698 15.98 -25.13 -16.91
N THR A 699 15.99 -24.16 -16.01
CA THR A 699 16.18 -24.38 -14.57
C THR A 699 14.86 -24.53 -13.81
N ALA A 700 13.71 -24.39 -14.46
CA ALA A 700 12.39 -24.46 -13.81
C ALA A 700 12.16 -25.74 -12.97
N SER A 701 12.74 -26.89 -13.37
CA SER A 701 12.65 -28.14 -12.60
C SER A 701 13.33 -28.08 -11.22
N THR A 702 14.14 -27.05 -10.97
CA THR A 702 14.78 -26.79 -9.67
C THR A 702 13.89 -26.01 -8.71
N VAL A 703 12.68 -25.64 -9.13
CA VAL A 703 11.73 -24.84 -8.35
C VAL A 703 10.35 -25.48 -8.31
N LEU A 704 9.96 -26.16 -9.40
CA LEU A 704 8.73 -26.93 -9.47
C LEU A 704 8.69 -28.03 -8.38
N PRO A 705 7.49 -28.49 -7.99
CA PRO A 705 7.33 -29.56 -7.00
C PRO A 705 8.19 -30.78 -7.31
N ALA A 706 8.89 -31.30 -6.30
CA ALA A 706 9.71 -32.50 -6.40
C ALA A 706 9.43 -33.44 -5.23
N PHE A 707 9.60 -34.73 -5.46
CA PHE A 707 9.37 -35.77 -4.46
C PHE A 707 10.69 -36.36 -3.96
N TRP A 708 10.81 -36.51 -2.64
CA TRP A 708 11.92 -37.16 -1.94
C TRP A 708 13.31 -36.68 -2.39
N HIS A 709 14.21 -37.55 -2.88
CA HIS A 709 15.56 -37.16 -3.32
C HIS A 709 15.57 -36.18 -4.51
N GLY A 710 14.43 -35.96 -5.19
CA GLY A 710 14.28 -34.87 -6.16
C GLY A 710 14.52 -33.49 -5.54
N ASN A 711 14.16 -33.30 -4.26
CA ASN A 711 14.33 -32.04 -3.54
C ASN A 711 15.80 -31.62 -3.34
N TYR A 712 16.77 -32.50 -3.61
CA TYR A 712 18.18 -32.14 -3.57
C TYR A 712 18.57 -31.09 -4.61
N ARG A 713 17.79 -30.99 -5.68
CA ARG A 713 18.00 -30.00 -6.75
C ARG A 713 17.19 -28.72 -6.54
N ASN A 714 16.48 -28.59 -5.41
CA ASN A 714 15.66 -27.41 -5.16
C ASN A 714 16.56 -26.17 -4.96
N ARG A 715 16.15 -25.04 -5.53
CA ARG A 715 16.93 -23.80 -5.55
C ARG A 715 16.04 -22.61 -5.20
N GLN A 716 16.51 -21.78 -4.27
CA GLN A 716 15.90 -20.48 -3.97
C GLN A 716 16.75 -19.39 -4.63
N TYR A 717 16.26 -18.80 -5.72
CA TYR A 717 17.05 -17.85 -6.52
C TYR A 717 17.10 -16.46 -5.89
N VAL A 718 18.22 -15.77 -6.12
CA VAL A 718 18.44 -14.39 -5.70
C VAL A 718 18.15 -13.46 -6.87
N PHE A 719 16.98 -12.83 -6.85
CA PHE A 719 16.54 -11.89 -7.88
C PHE A 719 16.61 -10.43 -7.42
N SER A 720 16.69 -10.22 -6.11
CA SER A 720 16.84 -8.93 -5.47
C SER A 720 17.89 -9.02 -4.35
N LYS A 721 18.47 -7.89 -3.94
CA LYS A 721 19.42 -7.87 -2.82
C LYS A 721 18.70 -8.21 -1.51
N SER A 722 17.42 -7.88 -1.39
CA SER A 722 16.60 -8.24 -0.22
C SER A 722 16.35 -9.74 -0.08
N ASP A 723 16.39 -10.54 -1.16
CA ASP A 723 16.25 -12.00 -1.09
C ASP A 723 17.29 -12.65 -0.19
N ILE A 724 18.52 -12.12 -0.19
CA ILE A 724 19.62 -12.59 0.67
C ILE A 724 19.24 -12.52 2.16
N SER A 725 18.56 -11.45 2.56
CA SER A 725 18.17 -11.25 3.97
C SER A 725 17.07 -12.20 4.44
N ASN A 726 16.40 -12.86 3.49
CA ASN A 726 15.27 -13.77 3.70
C ASN A 726 15.65 -15.24 3.50
N LEU A 727 16.94 -15.56 3.24
CA LEU A 727 17.39 -16.92 3.07
C LEU A 727 17.26 -17.73 4.37
N LEU A 728 16.64 -18.90 4.22
CA LEU A 728 16.42 -19.87 5.28
C LEU A 728 17.09 -21.18 4.89
N GLY A 729 18.10 -21.58 5.67
CA GLY A 729 18.79 -22.85 5.50
C GLY A 729 18.13 -23.96 6.29
N TYR A 730 18.01 -25.13 5.67
CA TYR A 730 17.52 -26.33 6.34
C TYR A 730 18.45 -26.77 7.48
N TYR A 731 17.89 -26.92 8.68
CA TYR A 731 18.54 -27.46 9.87
C TYR A 731 17.77 -28.69 10.36
N ARG A 732 18.45 -29.63 11.06
CA ARG A 732 17.87 -30.92 11.52
C ARG A 732 16.48 -30.74 12.17
N GLU A 733 15.64 -31.78 12.05
CA GLU A 733 14.26 -31.85 12.60
C GLU A 733 13.22 -30.96 11.88
N ASN A 734 13.40 -30.66 10.59
CA ASN A 734 12.52 -29.76 9.81
C ASN A 734 12.51 -28.31 10.34
N ILE A 735 13.60 -27.87 10.96
CA ILE A 735 13.75 -26.51 11.49
C ILE A 735 14.51 -25.69 10.46
N PHE A 736 14.01 -24.51 10.08
CA PHE A 736 14.74 -23.59 9.21
C PHE A 736 15.45 -22.52 10.05
N SER A 737 16.71 -22.26 9.73
CA SER A 737 17.52 -21.24 10.42
C SER A 737 17.84 -20.08 9.48
N LYS A 738 17.83 -18.86 10.01
CA LYS A 738 18.25 -17.68 9.25
C LYS A 738 19.75 -17.77 8.97
N VAL A 739 20.12 -17.58 7.71
CA VAL A 739 21.52 -17.58 7.27
C VAL A 739 22.01 -16.13 7.18
N ASP A 740 23.15 -15.83 7.80
CA ASP A 740 23.76 -14.50 7.68
C ASP A 740 24.83 -14.51 6.58
N VAL A 741 24.42 -14.07 5.40
CA VAL A 741 25.26 -13.87 4.21
C VAL A 741 25.44 -12.39 3.88
N SER A 742 25.21 -11.51 4.84
CA SER A 742 25.23 -10.04 4.65
C SER A 742 26.58 -9.47 4.18
N ASN A 743 27.68 -10.21 4.39
CA ASN A 743 29.03 -9.84 3.94
C ASN A 743 29.26 -10.10 2.43
N ILE A 744 28.33 -10.78 1.74
CA ILE A 744 28.42 -11.11 0.31
C ILE A 744 27.53 -10.12 -0.45
N ALA A 745 28.04 -8.92 -0.70
CA ALA A 745 27.23 -7.80 -1.20
C ALA A 745 27.38 -7.53 -2.71
N ASP A 746 28.47 -7.96 -3.35
CA ASP A 746 28.81 -7.53 -4.71
C ASP A 746 28.59 -8.63 -5.77
N ASP A 747 27.88 -8.25 -6.86
CA ASP A 747 27.56 -9.07 -8.05
C ASP A 747 26.71 -10.33 -7.78
N ILE A 748 25.62 -10.17 -7.02
CA ILE A 748 24.67 -11.25 -6.67
C ILE A 748 23.44 -11.31 -7.58
N LEU A 749 23.09 -10.20 -8.25
CA LEU A 749 21.91 -10.09 -9.10
C LEU A 749 22.15 -10.81 -10.43
N PRO A 750 21.08 -11.28 -11.11
CA PRO A 750 21.26 -11.97 -12.39
C PRO A 750 21.83 -11.04 -13.45
N ARG A 751 22.68 -11.59 -14.33
CA ARG A 751 23.35 -10.85 -15.38
C ARG A 751 23.44 -11.67 -16.66
N VAL A 752 23.26 -11.01 -17.80
CA VAL A 752 23.45 -11.61 -19.12
C VAL A 752 24.43 -10.81 -19.97
N GLU A 753 25.46 -11.49 -20.46
CA GLU A 753 26.44 -10.95 -21.41
C GLU A 753 26.26 -11.61 -22.78
N LEU A 754 26.23 -10.83 -23.85
CA LEU A 754 26.20 -11.33 -25.23
C LEU A 754 27.59 -11.21 -25.86
N ILE A 755 28.06 -12.29 -26.47
CA ILE A 755 29.33 -12.41 -27.18
C ILE A 755 29.03 -13.07 -28.53
N GLY A 756 28.78 -12.27 -29.56
CA GLY A 756 28.29 -12.76 -30.85
C GLY A 756 26.96 -13.48 -30.70
N ASN A 757 26.88 -14.73 -31.17
CA ASN A 757 25.70 -15.59 -31.06
C ASN A 757 25.65 -16.40 -29.75
N MET A 758 26.52 -16.12 -28.78
CA MET A 758 26.55 -16.79 -27.49
C MET A 758 26.15 -15.81 -26.39
N ALA A 759 25.31 -16.25 -25.46
CA ALA A 759 25.00 -15.55 -24.23
C ALA A 759 25.60 -16.29 -23.03
N LYS A 760 26.22 -15.55 -22.10
CA LYS A 760 26.58 -16.03 -20.77
C LYS A 760 25.58 -15.50 -19.77
N VAL A 761 24.83 -16.40 -19.13
CA VAL A 761 23.87 -16.09 -18.09
C VAL A 761 24.48 -16.43 -16.74
N ARG A 762 24.53 -15.45 -15.83
CA ARG A 762 24.99 -15.62 -14.46
C ARG A 762 23.82 -15.39 -13.50
N CYS A 763 23.64 -16.28 -12.54
CA CYS A 763 22.61 -16.14 -11.50
C CYS A 763 23.05 -16.79 -10.20
N CYS A 764 22.64 -16.21 -9.07
CA CYS A 764 22.88 -16.77 -7.75
C CYS A 764 21.62 -17.46 -7.21
N TYR A 765 21.81 -18.55 -6.49
CA TYR A 765 20.75 -19.25 -5.80
C TYR A 765 21.26 -19.86 -4.48
N TRP A 766 20.34 -20.07 -3.56
CA TRP A 766 20.54 -20.86 -2.36
C TRP A 766 20.09 -22.30 -2.59
N ASN A 767 20.93 -23.25 -2.19
CA ASN A 767 20.62 -24.68 -2.13
C ASN A 767 20.95 -25.20 -0.73
N ASP A 768 20.02 -25.94 -0.13
CA ASP A 768 20.15 -26.41 1.26
C ASP A 768 21.29 -27.43 1.48
N TRP A 769 21.95 -27.90 0.40
CA TRP A 769 23.02 -28.90 0.43
C TRP A 769 24.39 -28.34 0.04
N GLU A 770 24.43 -27.11 -0.48
CA GLU A 770 25.65 -26.45 -0.99
C GLU A 770 25.85 -25.08 -0.33
N GLY A 771 24.76 -24.34 -0.08
CA GLY A 771 24.75 -22.97 0.41
C GLY A 771 24.42 -21.98 -0.69
N LEU A 772 25.07 -20.80 -0.67
CA LEU A 772 24.89 -19.78 -1.70
C LEU A 772 25.82 -20.07 -2.87
N VAL A 773 25.25 -20.36 -4.03
CA VAL A 773 25.97 -20.74 -5.25
C VAL A 773 25.71 -19.71 -6.34
N ARG A 774 26.76 -19.35 -7.08
CA ARG A 774 26.69 -18.60 -8.32
C ARG A 774 26.94 -19.55 -9.47
N GLU A 775 25.99 -19.68 -10.37
CA GLU A 775 26.17 -20.46 -11.59
C GLU A 775 26.29 -19.55 -12.82
N THR A 776 27.10 -19.99 -13.78
CA THR A 776 27.24 -19.38 -15.10
C THR A 776 26.95 -20.41 -16.18
N VAL A 777 25.98 -20.11 -17.04
CA VAL A 777 25.51 -20.98 -18.12
C VAL A 777 25.75 -20.31 -19.46
N SER A 778 26.31 -21.04 -20.42
CA SER A 778 26.51 -20.55 -21.79
C SER A 778 25.42 -21.08 -22.73
N ILE A 779 24.71 -20.17 -23.40
CA ILE A 779 23.61 -20.45 -24.34
C ILE A 779 24.04 -20.00 -25.73
N ASN A 780 23.99 -20.90 -26.71
CA ASN A 780 24.39 -20.65 -28.10
C ASN A 780 23.17 -20.63 -29.02
N PHE A 781 22.99 -19.52 -29.73
CA PHE A 781 21.95 -19.28 -30.73
C PHE A 781 22.51 -19.63 -32.11
N ASN A 782 22.36 -20.88 -32.56
CA ASN A 782 22.90 -21.31 -33.84
C ASN A 782 21.98 -20.88 -35.01
N ASP A 783 22.55 -20.49 -36.16
CA ASP A 783 21.83 -19.94 -37.33
C ASP A 783 20.81 -20.92 -37.95
N ARG A 784 20.87 -22.21 -37.59
CA ARG A 784 19.98 -23.27 -38.06
C ARG A 784 18.71 -23.45 -37.20
N LYS A 785 18.31 -22.45 -36.40
CA LYS A 785 17.13 -22.44 -35.50
C LYS A 785 17.18 -23.37 -34.28
N ASN A 786 18.33 -23.98 -33.98
CA ASN A 786 18.48 -24.84 -32.81
C ASN A 786 19.30 -24.13 -31.72
N ILE A 787 18.68 -23.85 -30.59
CA ILE A 787 19.33 -23.32 -29.38
C ILE A 787 20.10 -24.48 -28.71
N ARG A 788 21.33 -24.24 -28.27
CA ARG A 788 22.13 -25.21 -27.49
C ARG A 788 22.59 -24.60 -26.19
N ILE A 789 22.50 -25.36 -25.10
CA ILE A 789 23.10 -25.00 -23.81
C ILE A 789 24.34 -25.85 -23.66
N ASN A 790 25.49 -25.25 -23.39
CA ASN A 790 26.72 -26.00 -23.15
C ASN A 790 26.55 -26.85 -21.88
N GLU A 791 26.96 -28.11 -21.92
CA GLU A 791 26.79 -29.05 -20.80
C GLU A 791 27.67 -28.69 -19.58
N GLU A 792 28.73 -27.89 -19.79
CA GLU A 792 29.59 -27.38 -18.71
C GLU A 792 28.94 -26.14 -18.05
N ILE A 793 28.35 -26.37 -16.87
CA ILE A 793 27.89 -25.31 -15.97
C ILE A 793 29.05 -24.96 -15.04
N GLU A 794 29.52 -23.72 -15.09
CA GLU A 794 30.49 -23.21 -14.13
C GLU A 794 29.76 -22.81 -12.85
N SER A 795 30.06 -23.46 -11.73
CA SER A 795 29.46 -23.15 -10.42
C SER A 795 30.52 -22.74 -9.40
N GLU A 796 30.29 -21.62 -8.74
CA GLU A 796 31.11 -21.06 -7.66
C GLU A 796 30.29 -21.03 -6.36
N VAL A 797 30.75 -21.71 -5.31
CA VAL A 797 30.11 -21.64 -3.98
C VAL A 797 30.60 -20.38 -3.28
N LEU A 798 29.72 -19.38 -3.14
CA LEU A 798 30.02 -18.10 -2.49
C LEU A 798 29.94 -18.20 -0.96
N TYR A 799 29.09 -19.09 -0.46
CA TYR A 799 28.95 -19.40 0.95
C TYR A 799 28.64 -20.88 1.10
N GLU A 800 29.51 -21.61 1.79
CA GLU A 800 29.31 -23.02 2.07
C GLU A 800 28.33 -23.20 3.23
N TYR A 801 27.29 -24.01 3.02
CA TYR A 801 26.32 -24.34 4.07
C TYR A 801 26.32 -25.83 4.37
N ASN A 802 26.47 -26.18 5.65
CA ASN A 802 26.41 -27.55 6.11
C ASN A 802 25.09 -27.80 6.85
N CYS A 803 24.19 -28.55 6.20
CA CYS A 803 22.90 -28.95 6.77
C CYS A 803 22.99 -30.11 7.77
N GLY A 804 24.17 -30.72 7.96
CA GLY A 804 24.42 -31.79 8.94
C GLY A 804 23.82 -33.16 8.57
N ILE A 805 23.43 -33.36 7.31
CA ILE A 805 22.87 -34.63 6.77
C ILE A 805 23.76 -35.25 5.69
N LYS A 806 24.48 -34.45 4.89
CA LYS A 806 25.27 -34.93 3.74
C LYS A 806 26.65 -35.52 4.11
N TYR A 807 26.91 -35.79 5.39
CA TYR A 807 28.11 -36.47 5.88
C TYR A 807 27.79 -37.44 7.01
#